data_AF-A0A9E7I359-F1
#
_entry.id   AF-A0A9E7I359-F1
#
_cell.length_a   1.000
_cell.length_b   1.000
_cell.length_c   1.000
_cell.angle_alpha   90.00
_cell.angle_beta   90.00
_cell.angle_gamma   90.00
#
_symmetry.space_group_name_H-M   'P 1'
#
loop_
_entity.id
_entity.type
_entity.pdbx_description
1 polymer ?
#
loop_
_entity_poly.entity_id
_entity_poly.type
_entity_poly.pdbx_seq_one_letter_code
_entity_poly.pdbx_strand_id
1 'polypeptide(L)'
;MLLEKLCVPLRSGLLRPCRAFSQPPHLALHLLLSAHTPDLRSLRRHHGLLVAAGHSANPFFAAKLISLYAVFRRPDAALRVFAAAVPSNPRDTFLWNSAIKSHFSGGDFRLALSLYGQMLSSGAPPNEFTVPMAVSAAAELLDLDTGSCIHGSATKFGLLPGNSVGVGSSLVYMYSKCGEVAEGFRVFDEMTMRDVVAWTALIVGCVRNGQSELALATLKEMHQVADHGDERLNSRTVEAGVQACRSLVALREGKCLHGFILKAGMEDFDSLKSSLLSMYSKCECLNEAVLVFQALADRDVISWTAMVMVHMRKGHIIEGLELLRKMQDSGVETDGVLCSCILISFGDIGSVCGGKGFHGIILRRNYELSPSVVNALISMYCKFEMLHLARKVFNIMGQLDAESWNSMIFGCGKMGLDIECLDLFREMLFRGFDSDLNSLVTVTSSCSRLMALFLGRSVHCHTIKVALDRDISICNTLVGMYGQCGRLHLARRIFQQTSKDVITWNALIAAYARLGYSNAALSLFYQMLLGDVRPNSTTLITMLSVCSHVAAINLGKWIHDYVKQTTLEDDVSLSTALVDMYAKCGQLGVSREVFNSMPERDIVSWNVMISGYGIHGYAREAIDVFGEMEKMGVRPNDATFLAILSACSHSGMVTEGKELFDKMKIYSISPTLKHYACMVDLLGRSGHLSEAEAMVLKMPVKPDGGIWGALLGACKIHDDVAMGERVARKALESEPENDGYYILMSNIYSRAGRWKEVETPSHRPISAVHAAEPAKNPVKAKESPLVATRPGKWAVDSWTSKTALQLPEYPDKEELESVLRTIESFPPIVFAGEARHLEERLADAAVGKAFLLQGGDCAESFKEFNANNIRDTFRVLLQMGAVLMFGGQMPVVRVGRMAGQFAKPRSEPFEEKNGVKLPSYRGDNINGDAFEEKSRMPDPQRMIRAYCQSAATLNLLRAFATGGYAAMQRVTQWNLDFTEHSEQGDRYKELAHRVDEALGFMVAAGLTVDHPIMTTTDFWTSHECLLLPYEQALTREDSTSGLCYDCSAHFLWVGERTRQLDGAHVEFLRGVANPLGIKVSDKMDPAELVKLIEILNPQNKPGRITVIARMGAANMRVKLPHLIRAVRRAGQIVTWVSDPMHGNTIKAPCGLKTRPFDSILAEVRAFFDVHEQEGSHPGGVHLEMTGQNVTECIGGSRTVTFDDLGSRYHTHCDPRLNASQSLELAFIVAERLRKGRIASRPLKLQNQPSTLPSLGL
;
A
#
# COMPACT_ATOMS: atom_id res chain seq x y z
N MET A 1 58.90 -29.22 -23.42
CA MET A 1 59.43 -30.32 -24.26
C MET A 1 58.68 -30.30 -25.58
N LEU A 2 59.43 -30.45 -26.69
CA LEU A 2 58.99 -30.54 -28.10
C LEU A 2 58.50 -29.24 -28.77
N LEU A 3 59.46 -28.38 -29.15
CA LEU A 3 59.79 -28.09 -30.56
C LEU A 3 60.95 -27.07 -30.66
N GLU A 4 62.07 -27.44 -30.06
CA GLU A 4 63.39 -27.20 -30.67
C GLU A 4 63.55 -28.21 -31.80
N LYS A 5 63.74 -27.73 -33.03
CA LYS A 5 64.55 -28.30 -34.13
C LYS A 5 64.01 -27.75 -35.45
N LEU A 6 64.69 -26.72 -35.97
CA LEU A 6 65.11 -26.57 -37.37
C LEU A 6 65.67 -25.16 -37.57
N CYS A 7 66.99 -25.01 -37.34
CA CYS A 7 67.96 -24.39 -38.25
C CYS A 7 69.16 -23.79 -37.49
N VAL A 8 70.31 -24.40 -37.77
CA VAL A 8 71.69 -24.12 -37.32
C VAL A 8 72.22 -22.82 -37.96
N PRO A 9 73.19 -22.12 -37.33
CA PRO A 9 73.62 -20.77 -37.70
C PRO A 9 74.78 -20.75 -38.71
N LEU A 10 74.93 -19.66 -39.47
CA LEU A 10 76.17 -19.36 -40.20
C LEU A 10 76.67 -17.94 -39.89
N ARG A 11 77.93 -17.91 -39.46
CA ARG A 11 78.76 -16.76 -39.10
C ARG A 11 79.20 -15.94 -40.33
N SER A 12 79.36 -14.63 -40.07
CA SER A 12 80.35 -13.67 -40.60
C SER A 12 81.07 -13.90 -41.94
N GLY A 13 80.97 -12.88 -42.80
CA GLY A 13 82.11 -12.25 -43.48
C GLY A 13 82.32 -12.58 -44.95
N LEU A 14 82.14 -11.58 -45.84
CA LEU A 14 83.08 -11.22 -46.92
C LEU A 14 82.59 -9.99 -47.69
N LEU A 15 83.41 -8.94 -47.65
CA LEU A 15 83.33 -7.72 -48.45
C LEU A 15 83.50 -8.01 -49.95
N ARG A 16 82.71 -7.35 -50.81
CA ARG A 16 83.12 -6.96 -52.17
C ARG A 16 82.61 -5.55 -52.52
N PRO A 17 83.44 -4.69 -53.15
CA PRO A 17 83.08 -3.31 -53.45
C PRO A 17 82.38 -3.20 -54.82
N CYS A 18 81.28 -2.46 -54.90
CA CYS A 18 80.65 -2.07 -56.18
C CYS A 18 81.16 -0.69 -56.62
N ARG A 19 81.75 -0.62 -57.82
CA ARG A 19 82.03 0.61 -58.57
C ARG A 19 80.76 1.15 -59.25
N ALA A 20 80.80 2.46 -59.53
CA ALA A 20 79.99 3.27 -60.45
C ALA A 20 78.87 4.12 -59.82
N PHE A 21 79.25 5.29 -59.30
CA PHE A 21 78.43 6.50 -59.29
C PHE A 21 79.02 7.50 -60.28
N SER A 22 78.31 7.74 -61.38
CA SER A 22 78.60 8.84 -62.32
C SER A 22 77.28 9.48 -62.75
N GLN A 23 76.59 10.12 -61.80
CA GLN A 23 75.62 11.18 -62.06
C GLN A 23 75.72 12.22 -60.93
N PRO A 24 75.67 13.53 -61.24
CA PRO A 24 75.85 14.56 -60.24
C PRO A 24 74.69 14.55 -59.21
N PRO A 25 74.98 14.83 -57.92
CA PRO A 25 74.00 14.73 -56.83
C PRO A 25 72.76 15.62 -56.96
N HIS A 26 72.78 16.61 -57.86
CA HIS A 26 71.67 17.55 -58.06
C HIS A 26 70.46 16.97 -58.81
N LEU A 27 70.60 15.93 -59.64
CA LEU A 27 69.47 15.36 -60.40
C LEU A 27 68.61 14.39 -59.56
N ALA A 28 69.22 13.70 -58.59
CA ALA A 28 68.53 12.73 -57.71
C ALA A 28 67.61 13.40 -56.67
N LEU A 29 67.92 14.63 -56.27
CA LEU A 29 67.10 15.45 -55.36
C LEU A 29 65.83 15.97 -56.06
N HIS A 30 65.89 16.24 -57.36
CA HIS A 30 64.76 16.76 -58.14
C HIS A 30 63.64 15.72 -58.34
N LEU A 31 63.99 14.43 -58.40
CA LEU A 31 63.03 13.32 -58.51
C LEU A 31 62.29 13.04 -57.19
N LEU A 32 62.90 13.27 -56.04
CA LEU A 32 62.27 13.16 -54.70
C LEU A 32 61.24 14.27 -54.43
N LEU A 33 61.42 15.42 -55.10
CA LEU A 33 60.47 16.54 -55.10
C LEU A 33 59.30 16.30 -56.07
N SER A 34 59.44 15.43 -57.07
CA SER A 34 58.33 15.05 -57.94
C SER A 34 57.32 14.17 -57.21
N ALA A 35 56.03 14.31 -57.53
CA ALA A 35 54.94 13.59 -56.85
C ALA A 35 54.92 12.08 -57.14
N HIS A 36 55.78 11.55 -58.02
CA HIS A 36 55.68 10.17 -58.53
C HIS A 36 57.03 9.46 -58.52
N THR A 37 57.23 8.54 -57.56
CA THR A 37 58.22 7.46 -57.67
C THR A 37 57.54 6.21 -58.22
N PRO A 38 57.98 5.64 -59.35
CA PRO A 38 57.23 4.59 -60.07
C PRO A 38 57.22 3.23 -59.37
N ASP A 39 58.22 2.91 -58.55
CA ASP A 39 58.32 1.61 -57.87
C ASP A 39 59.12 1.66 -56.55
N LEU A 40 58.87 0.67 -55.68
CA LEU A 40 59.49 0.55 -54.36
C LEU A 40 61.03 0.40 -54.43
N ARG A 41 61.58 -0.16 -55.52
CA ARG A 41 63.04 -0.28 -55.68
C ARG A 41 63.68 1.08 -55.94
N SER A 42 63.05 1.93 -56.77
CA SER A 42 63.50 3.29 -56.98
C SER A 42 63.45 4.08 -55.67
N LEU A 43 62.36 3.98 -54.89
CA LEU A 43 62.25 4.67 -53.60
C LEU A 43 63.39 4.29 -52.63
N ARG A 44 63.73 3.00 -52.54
CA ARG A 44 64.85 2.52 -51.71
C ARG A 44 66.21 3.03 -52.19
N ARG A 45 66.42 3.14 -53.52
CA ARG A 45 67.65 3.72 -54.09
C ARG A 45 67.78 5.20 -53.74
N HIS A 46 66.70 5.97 -53.89
CA HIS A 46 66.68 7.39 -53.53
C HIS A 46 66.86 7.62 -52.01
N HIS A 47 66.25 6.78 -51.17
CA HIS A 47 66.49 6.79 -49.72
C HIS A 47 67.96 6.48 -49.39
N GLY A 48 68.56 5.46 -50.01
CA GLY A 48 70.00 5.16 -49.83
C GLY A 48 70.91 6.30 -50.26
N LEU A 49 70.57 7.02 -51.33
CA LEU A 49 71.28 8.22 -51.79
C LEU A 49 71.19 9.37 -50.79
N LEU A 50 70.00 9.63 -50.23
CA LEU A 50 69.83 10.66 -49.20
C LEU A 50 70.64 10.36 -47.94
N VAL A 51 70.72 9.09 -47.54
CA VAL A 51 71.57 8.66 -46.42
C VAL A 51 73.05 8.87 -46.74
N ALA A 52 73.51 8.45 -47.93
CA ALA A 52 74.90 8.63 -48.35
C ALA A 52 75.31 10.10 -48.52
N ALA A 53 74.36 10.98 -48.88
CA ALA A 53 74.56 12.42 -49.01
C ALA A 53 74.48 13.19 -47.67
N GLY A 54 74.25 12.51 -46.54
CA GLY A 54 74.17 13.14 -45.22
C GLY A 54 72.85 13.91 -44.96
N HIS A 55 71.82 13.72 -45.79
CA HIS A 55 70.52 14.39 -45.66
C HIS A 55 69.49 13.59 -44.86
N SER A 56 69.87 12.50 -44.19
CA SER A 56 68.97 11.64 -43.41
C SER A 56 68.31 12.36 -42.22
N ALA A 57 68.96 13.40 -41.68
CA ALA A 57 68.43 14.20 -40.57
C ALA A 57 67.57 15.40 -41.02
N ASN A 58 67.32 15.59 -42.31
CA ASN A 58 66.51 16.71 -42.79
C ASN A 58 65.00 16.38 -42.65
N PRO A 59 64.21 17.16 -41.87
CA PRO A 59 62.79 16.91 -41.63
C PRO A 59 61.95 16.80 -42.90
N PHE A 60 62.23 17.63 -43.90
CA PHE A 60 61.48 17.67 -45.15
C PHE A 60 61.65 16.39 -45.96
N PHE A 61 62.89 15.92 -46.13
CA PHE A 61 63.16 14.66 -46.84
C PHE A 61 62.65 13.44 -46.05
N ALA A 62 62.78 13.45 -44.73
CA ALA A 62 62.25 12.38 -43.87
C ALA A 62 60.71 12.29 -43.94
N ALA A 63 59.99 13.40 -43.81
CA ALA A 63 58.54 13.47 -43.96
C ALA A 63 58.08 13.00 -45.34
N LYS A 64 58.77 13.41 -46.41
CA LYS A 64 58.48 12.96 -47.78
C LYS A 64 58.69 11.46 -47.93
N LEU A 65 59.81 10.91 -47.45
CA LEU A 65 60.07 9.47 -47.47
C LEU A 65 59.04 8.67 -46.67
N ILE A 66 58.60 9.14 -45.50
CA ILE A 66 57.53 8.54 -44.69
C ILE A 66 56.25 8.44 -45.52
N SER A 67 55.83 9.53 -46.16
CA SER A 67 54.64 9.57 -47.01
C SER A 67 54.74 8.61 -48.21
N LEU A 68 55.89 8.54 -48.88
CA LEU A 68 56.12 7.65 -50.02
C LEU A 68 56.13 6.16 -49.60
N TYR A 69 56.74 5.81 -48.47
CA TYR A 69 56.69 4.45 -47.94
C TYR A 69 55.28 4.05 -47.49
N ALA A 70 54.48 4.98 -46.97
CA ALA A 70 53.08 4.74 -46.62
C ALA A 70 52.24 4.38 -47.86
N VAL A 71 52.43 5.08 -48.99
CA VAL A 71 51.75 4.79 -50.27
C VAL A 71 52.05 3.37 -50.76
N PHE A 72 53.28 2.87 -50.57
CA PHE A 72 53.65 1.49 -50.91
C PHE A 72 53.26 0.45 -49.85
N ARG A 73 52.42 0.81 -48.86
CA ARG A 73 52.02 -0.05 -47.73
C ARG A 73 53.23 -0.63 -46.96
N ARG A 74 54.28 0.16 -46.76
CA ARG A 74 55.48 -0.18 -45.97
C ARG A 74 55.61 0.69 -44.71
N PRO A 75 54.68 0.57 -43.74
CA PRO A 75 54.72 1.36 -42.51
C PRO A 75 55.96 1.05 -41.66
N ASP A 76 56.50 -0.17 -41.77
CA ASP A 76 57.75 -0.61 -41.14
C ASP A 76 58.98 0.16 -41.63
N ALA A 77 58.99 0.59 -42.89
CA ALA A 77 60.06 1.41 -43.46
C ALA A 77 59.86 2.89 -43.12
N ALA A 78 58.61 3.36 -43.13
CA ALA A 78 58.25 4.71 -42.71
C ALA A 78 58.65 4.98 -41.26
N LEU A 79 58.36 4.06 -40.34
CA LEU A 79 58.73 4.19 -38.93
C LEU A 79 60.25 4.20 -38.70
N ARG A 80 61.03 3.47 -39.52
CA ARG A 80 62.50 3.50 -39.45
C ARG A 80 63.08 4.84 -39.92
N VAL A 81 62.50 5.42 -40.98
CA VAL A 81 62.87 6.77 -41.44
C VAL A 81 62.57 7.79 -40.34
N PHE A 82 61.40 7.67 -39.72
CA PHE A 82 61.00 8.51 -38.59
C PHE A 82 61.97 8.37 -37.40
N ALA A 83 62.24 7.14 -36.95
CA ALA A 83 63.15 6.87 -35.84
C ALA A 83 64.59 7.37 -36.09
N ALA A 84 65.04 7.41 -37.35
CA ALA A 84 66.34 7.95 -37.71
C ALA A 84 66.39 9.50 -37.71
N ALA A 85 65.28 10.17 -38.05
CA ALA A 85 65.22 11.62 -38.21
C ALA A 85 64.81 12.38 -36.93
N VAL A 86 63.99 11.77 -36.07
CA VAL A 86 63.42 12.38 -34.85
C VAL A 86 64.46 12.80 -33.81
N PRO A 87 65.52 12.02 -33.51
CA PRO A 87 66.51 12.43 -32.50
C PRO A 87 67.19 13.77 -32.82
N SER A 88 67.32 14.10 -34.12
CA SER A 88 67.88 15.37 -34.57
C SER A 88 66.83 16.50 -34.65
N ASN A 89 65.54 16.16 -34.67
CA ASN A 89 64.44 17.11 -34.87
C ASN A 89 63.22 16.80 -33.96
N PRO A 90 63.41 16.72 -32.64
CA PRO A 90 62.36 16.23 -31.73
C PRO A 90 61.13 17.15 -31.68
N ARG A 91 61.28 18.44 -31.99
CA ARG A 91 60.21 19.45 -31.94
C ARG A 91 59.55 19.76 -33.30
N ASP A 92 59.90 19.04 -34.36
CA ASP A 92 59.37 19.31 -35.70
C ASP A 92 57.97 18.68 -35.89
N THR A 93 56.92 19.50 -35.75
CA THR A 93 55.52 19.05 -35.87
C THR A 93 55.19 18.45 -37.26
N PHE A 94 55.87 18.88 -38.33
CA PHE A 94 55.62 18.38 -39.68
C PHE A 94 56.06 16.92 -39.86
N LEU A 95 57.20 16.57 -39.26
CA LEU A 95 57.73 15.20 -39.21
C LEU A 95 56.81 14.27 -38.41
N TRP A 96 56.35 14.73 -37.23
CA TRP A 96 55.38 13.98 -36.40
C TRP A 96 54.04 13.77 -37.11
N ASN A 97 53.49 14.82 -37.75
CA ASN A 97 52.25 14.73 -38.51
C ASN A 97 52.34 13.71 -39.65
N SER A 98 53.49 13.62 -40.32
CA SER A 98 53.71 12.67 -41.40
C SER A 98 53.70 11.21 -40.91
N ALA A 99 54.29 10.96 -39.73
CA ALA A 99 54.29 9.64 -39.11
C ALA A 99 52.90 9.23 -38.61
N ILE A 100 52.20 10.12 -37.90
CA ILE A 100 50.82 9.89 -37.42
C ILE A 100 49.89 9.61 -38.61
N LYS A 101 49.97 10.44 -39.67
CA LYS A 101 49.16 10.27 -40.89
C LYS A 101 49.40 8.93 -41.57
N SER A 102 50.66 8.49 -41.66
CA SER A 102 51.02 7.20 -42.27
C SER A 102 50.31 6.02 -41.59
N HIS A 103 50.27 6.01 -40.26
CA HIS A 103 49.63 4.92 -39.51
C HIS A 103 48.10 5.05 -39.48
N PHE A 104 47.58 6.27 -39.37
CA PHE A 104 46.14 6.53 -39.46
C PHE A 104 45.55 6.06 -40.81
N SER A 105 46.14 6.47 -41.93
CA SER A 105 45.70 6.04 -43.27
C SER A 105 45.91 4.54 -43.52
N GLY A 106 46.81 3.89 -42.77
CA GLY A 106 47.02 2.45 -42.79
C GLY A 106 46.02 1.64 -41.95
N GLY A 107 45.12 2.29 -41.20
CA GLY A 107 44.16 1.65 -40.30
C GLY A 107 44.74 1.24 -38.93
N ASP A 108 45.99 1.60 -38.62
CA ASP A 108 46.63 1.30 -37.34
C ASP A 108 46.42 2.47 -36.35
N PHE A 109 45.18 2.59 -35.88
CA PHE A 109 44.73 3.70 -35.04
C PHE A 109 45.42 3.72 -33.67
N ARG A 110 45.75 2.55 -33.10
CA ARG A 110 46.44 2.46 -31.80
C ARG A 110 47.85 3.02 -31.88
N LEU A 111 48.59 2.70 -32.94
CA LEU A 111 49.94 3.22 -33.12
C LEU A 111 49.94 4.71 -33.47
N ALA A 112 48.93 5.19 -34.21
CA ALA A 112 48.75 6.62 -34.47
C ALA A 112 48.54 7.42 -33.16
N LEU A 113 47.73 6.93 -32.22
CA LEU A 113 47.55 7.53 -30.90
C LEU A 113 48.80 7.46 -30.02
N SER A 114 49.54 6.35 -30.07
CA SER A 114 50.82 6.21 -29.36
C SER A 114 51.85 7.24 -29.86
N LEU A 115 51.96 7.44 -31.17
CA LEU A 115 52.83 8.46 -31.76
C LEU A 115 52.41 9.88 -31.39
N TYR A 116 51.10 10.15 -31.28
CA TYR A 116 50.60 11.42 -30.76
C TYR A 116 51.03 11.66 -29.30
N GLY A 117 50.90 10.66 -28.42
CA GLY A 117 51.39 10.75 -27.04
C GLY A 117 52.90 10.97 -26.94
N GLN A 118 53.69 10.32 -27.80
CA GLN A 118 55.13 10.52 -27.90
C GLN A 118 55.49 11.93 -28.40
N MET A 119 54.73 12.47 -29.37
CA MET A 119 54.89 13.84 -29.84
C MET A 119 54.75 14.85 -28.70
N LEU A 120 53.69 14.72 -27.89
CA LEU A 120 53.46 15.59 -26.74
C LEU A 120 54.58 15.44 -25.69
N SER A 121 55.03 14.22 -25.43
CA SER A 121 56.12 13.93 -24.49
C SER A 121 57.47 14.50 -24.95
N SER A 122 57.68 14.63 -26.27
CA SER A 122 58.89 15.24 -26.86
C SER A 122 58.87 16.78 -26.85
N GLY A 123 57.75 17.39 -26.44
CA GLY A 123 57.56 18.84 -26.42
C GLY A 123 57.26 19.47 -27.79
N ALA A 124 56.90 18.67 -28.80
CA ALA A 124 56.42 19.17 -30.08
C ALA A 124 54.93 19.57 -29.97
N PRO A 125 54.53 20.81 -30.34
CA PRO A 125 53.16 21.25 -30.21
C PRO A 125 52.26 20.61 -31.28
N PRO A 126 51.03 20.17 -30.94
CA PRO A 126 50.03 19.78 -31.92
C PRO A 126 49.53 21.02 -32.68
N ASN A 127 49.11 20.81 -33.93
CA ASN A 127 48.49 21.84 -34.75
C ASN A 127 47.15 21.37 -35.33
N GLU A 128 46.53 22.23 -36.13
CA GLU A 128 45.25 21.97 -36.81
C GLU A 128 45.21 20.72 -37.68
N PHE A 129 46.37 20.22 -38.13
CA PHE A 129 46.45 18.98 -38.91
C PHE A 129 46.68 17.74 -38.04
N THR A 130 47.25 17.90 -36.84
CA THR A 130 47.51 16.78 -35.92
C THR A 130 46.24 16.27 -35.25
N VAL A 131 45.46 17.20 -34.67
CA VAL A 131 44.33 16.87 -33.80
C VAL A 131 43.24 16.06 -34.52
N PRO A 132 42.80 16.42 -35.75
CA PRO A 132 41.75 15.65 -36.42
C PRO A 132 42.10 14.19 -36.66
N MET A 133 43.37 13.87 -36.95
CA MET A 133 43.83 12.50 -37.15
C MET A 133 43.83 11.70 -35.83
N ALA A 134 44.29 12.31 -34.73
CA ALA A 134 44.33 11.67 -33.42
C ALA A 134 42.91 11.46 -32.87
N VAL A 135 42.05 12.47 -32.95
CA VAL A 135 40.64 12.40 -32.52
C VAL A 135 39.87 11.38 -33.33
N SER A 136 40.06 11.34 -34.66
CA SER A 136 39.42 10.33 -35.51
C SER A 136 39.92 8.91 -35.18
N ALA A 137 41.20 8.73 -34.86
CA ALA A 137 41.74 7.45 -34.42
C ALA A 137 41.11 6.97 -33.10
N ALA A 138 40.89 7.87 -32.14
CA ALA A 138 40.17 7.56 -30.91
C ALA A 138 38.70 7.19 -31.19
N ALA A 139 38.04 7.90 -32.11
CA ALA A 139 36.68 7.62 -32.54
C ALA A 139 36.52 6.24 -33.20
N GLU A 140 37.49 5.82 -34.04
CA GLU A 140 37.51 4.48 -34.64
C GLU A 140 37.75 3.36 -33.61
N LEU A 141 38.41 3.68 -32.50
CA LEU A 141 38.65 2.75 -31.39
C LEU A 141 37.57 2.78 -30.31
N LEU A 142 36.59 3.70 -30.40
CA LEU A 142 35.60 3.99 -29.37
C LEU A 142 36.24 4.31 -28.00
N ASP A 143 37.40 4.97 -28.01
CA ASP A 143 38.17 5.32 -26.81
C ASP A 143 37.88 6.77 -26.39
N LEU A 144 36.83 6.92 -25.58
CA LEU A 144 36.36 8.22 -25.08
C LEU A 144 37.38 8.89 -24.14
N ASP A 145 38.08 8.11 -23.31
CA ASP A 145 39.04 8.64 -22.33
C ASP A 145 40.22 9.29 -23.06
N THR A 146 40.79 8.59 -24.05
CA THR A 146 41.87 9.16 -24.86
C THR A 146 41.36 10.33 -25.70
N GLY A 147 40.15 10.24 -26.27
CA GLY A 147 39.52 11.32 -27.03
C GLY A 147 39.32 12.60 -26.22
N SER A 148 38.85 12.50 -24.98
CA SER A 148 38.67 13.64 -24.07
C SER A 148 40.00 14.26 -23.63
N CYS A 149 41.04 13.44 -23.44
CA CYS A 149 42.40 13.94 -23.19
C CYS A 149 42.94 14.75 -24.37
N ILE A 150 42.68 14.28 -25.60
CA ILE A 150 43.07 15.01 -26.82
C ILE A 150 42.28 16.31 -26.96
N HIS A 151 40.99 16.32 -26.61
CA HIS A 151 40.19 17.54 -26.54
C HIS A 151 40.80 18.56 -25.56
N GLY A 152 41.09 18.16 -24.32
CA GLY A 152 41.74 19.04 -23.34
C GLY A 152 43.12 19.56 -23.79
N SER A 153 43.88 18.73 -24.51
CA SER A 153 45.14 19.14 -25.16
C SER A 153 44.90 20.20 -26.23
N ALA A 154 43.94 19.99 -27.14
CA ALA A 154 43.60 20.95 -28.20
C ALA A 154 43.20 22.33 -27.62
N THR A 155 42.41 22.34 -26.55
CA THR A 155 42.02 23.57 -25.83
C THR A 155 43.24 24.25 -25.20
N LYS A 156 44.13 23.49 -24.54
CA LYS A 156 45.36 24.03 -23.93
C LYS A 156 46.29 24.69 -24.94
N PHE A 157 46.36 24.18 -26.17
CA PHE A 157 47.18 24.74 -27.25
C PHE A 157 46.46 25.83 -28.07
N GLY A 158 45.23 26.23 -27.69
CA GLY A 158 44.48 27.30 -28.35
C GLY A 158 44.01 26.94 -29.77
N LEU A 159 43.82 25.66 -30.06
CA LEU A 159 43.34 25.17 -31.35
C LEU A 159 41.80 25.26 -31.48
N LEU A 160 41.11 25.65 -30.40
CA LEU A 160 39.70 26.03 -30.31
C LEU A 160 39.60 27.34 -29.51
N PRO A 161 38.69 28.29 -29.82
CA PRO A 161 37.58 28.21 -30.79
C PRO A 161 37.77 29.00 -32.09
N GLY A 162 38.92 29.67 -32.32
CA GLY A 162 39.05 30.67 -33.41
C GLY A 162 39.83 30.28 -34.67
N ASN A 163 40.59 29.17 -34.68
CA ASN A 163 41.63 28.96 -35.73
C ASN A 163 41.48 27.72 -36.62
N SER A 164 40.63 26.73 -36.33
CA SER A 164 40.50 25.57 -37.22
C SER A 164 39.15 24.83 -37.10
N VAL A 165 38.26 25.06 -38.07
CA VAL A 165 36.94 24.40 -38.15
C VAL A 165 37.06 22.88 -38.18
N GLY A 166 38.09 22.33 -38.85
CA GLY A 166 38.32 20.90 -38.96
C GLY A 166 38.62 20.19 -37.64
N VAL A 167 39.17 20.90 -36.63
CA VAL A 167 39.37 20.34 -35.28
C VAL A 167 38.02 20.15 -34.58
N GLY A 168 37.16 21.17 -34.60
CA GLY A 168 35.81 21.11 -34.04
C GLY A 168 34.97 20.01 -34.67
N SER A 169 34.92 19.93 -36.01
CA SER A 169 34.15 18.89 -36.72
C SER A 169 34.63 17.47 -36.38
N SER A 170 35.93 17.26 -36.19
CA SER A 170 36.48 15.95 -35.79
C SER A 170 36.14 15.56 -34.34
N LEU A 171 36.06 16.53 -33.42
CA LEU A 171 35.67 16.30 -32.03
C LEU A 171 34.18 15.99 -31.90
N VAL A 172 33.33 16.72 -32.62
CA VAL A 172 31.89 16.43 -32.73
C VAL A 172 31.68 15.00 -33.22
N TYR A 173 32.42 14.59 -34.25
CA TYR A 173 32.40 13.22 -34.75
C TYR A 173 32.82 12.18 -33.71
N MET A 174 33.90 12.44 -32.94
CA MET A 174 34.38 11.51 -31.92
C MET A 174 33.37 11.32 -30.80
N TYR A 175 32.89 12.41 -30.19
CA TYR A 175 31.89 12.33 -29.12
C TYR A 175 30.60 11.64 -29.60
N SER A 176 30.13 12.01 -30.80
CA SER A 176 28.96 11.37 -31.42
C SER A 176 29.16 9.86 -31.66
N LYS A 177 30.36 9.44 -32.10
CA LYS A 177 30.66 8.03 -32.37
C LYS A 177 30.88 7.22 -31.09
N CYS A 178 31.36 7.84 -30.02
CA CYS A 178 31.54 7.22 -28.71
C CYS A 178 30.25 7.19 -27.85
N GLY A 179 29.13 7.74 -28.35
CA GLY A 179 27.83 7.71 -27.68
C GLY A 179 27.51 8.96 -26.83
N GLU A 180 28.44 9.90 -26.70
CA GLU A 180 28.30 11.12 -25.89
C GLU A 180 27.80 12.30 -26.73
N VAL A 181 26.57 12.20 -27.23
CA VAL A 181 25.99 13.22 -28.13
C VAL A 181 25.90 14.60 -27.47
N ALA A 182 25.63 14.68 -26.17
CA ALA A 182 25.52 15.95 -25.43
C ALA A 182 26.84 16.74 -25.41
N GLU A 183 27.98 16.06 -25.22
CA GLU A 183 29.30 16.68 -25.31
C GLU A 183 29.63 17.06 -26.77
N GLY A 184 29.13 16.29 -27.74
CA GLY A 184 29.15 16.68 -29.16
C GLY A 184 28.43 18.01 -29.42
N PHE A 185 27.25 18.22 -28.85
CA PHE A 185 26.53 19.51 -28.94
C PHE A 185 27.29 20.64 -28.26
N ARG A 186 27.91 20.40 -27.11
CA ARG A 186 28.73 21.42 -26.43
C ARG A 186 29.90 21.89 -27.29
N VAL A 187 30.66 20.96 -27.86
CA VAL A 187 31.75 21.31 -28.78
C VAL A 187 31.22 22.06 -29.99
N PHE A 188 30.08 21.63 -30.54
CA PHE A 188 29.42 22.28 -31.66
C PHE A 188 28.96 23.72 -31.34
N ASP A 189 28.52 23.97 -30.11
CA ASP A 189 28.12 25.29 -29.62
C ASP A 189 29.29 26.23 -29.38
N GLU A 190 30.46 25.69 -29.02
CA GLU A 190 31.70 26.46 -28.85
C GLU A 190 32.37 26.87 -30.18
N MET A 191 31.98 26.26 -31.31
CA MET A 191 32.53 26.59 -32.64
C MET A 191 32.03 27.95 -33.15
N THR A 192 32.95 28.85 -33.51
CA THR A 192 32.59 30.16 -34.08
C THR A 192 32.09 30.10 -35.53
N MET A 193 32.54 29.09 -36.29
CA MET A 193 32.02 28.76 -37.62
C MET A 193 31.80 27.25 -37.69
N ARG A 194 30.61 26.84 -38.14
CA ARG A 194 30.16 25.45 -38.24
C ARG A 194 30.09 25.08 -39.71
N ASP A 195 30.90 24.11 -40.15
CA ASP A 195 30.84 23.63 -41.53
C ASP A 195 29.81 22.50 -41.70
N VAL A 196 29.48 22.20 -42.97
CA VAL A 196 28.60 21.09 -43.34
C VAL A 196 29.06 19.75 -42.73
N VAL A 197 30.36 19.57 -42.50
CA VAL A 197 30.93 18.35 -41.90
C VAL A 197 30.55 18.23 -40.42
N ALA A 198 30.63 19.31 -39.64
CA ALA A 198 30.21 19.34 -38.24
C ALA A 198 28.71 19.08 -38.10
N TRP A 199 27.88 19.75 -38.90
CA TRP A 199 26.43 19.52 -38.93
C TRP A 199 26.09 18.06 -39.27
N THR A 200 26.73 17.51 -40.31
CA THR A 200 26.51 16.13 -40.75
C THR A 200 26.94 15.12 -39.68
N ALA A 201 28.09 15.34 -39.02
CA ALA A 201 28.57 14.48 -37.95
C ALA A 201 27.60 14.44 -36.76
N LEU A 202 27.04 15.59 -36.39
CA LEU A 202 26.08 15.72 -35.31
C LEU A 202 24.74 15.04 -35.62
N ILE A 203 24.17 15.28 -36.82
CA ILE A 203 22.90 14.67 -37.26
C ILE A 203 23.04 13.14 -37.36
N VAL A 204 24.10 12.65 -38.03
CA VAL A 204 24.37 11.22 -38.12
C VAL A 204 24.62 10.61 -36.73
N GLY A 205 25.31 11.34 -35.86
CA GLY A 205 25.52 10.99 -34.46
C GLY A 205 24.23 10.80 -33.67
N CYS A 206 23.31 11.76 -33.78
CA CYS A 206 22.00 11.69 -33.14
C CYS A 206 21.20 10.47 -33.61
N VAL A 207 21.15 10.23 -34.92
CA VAL A 207 20.43 9.07 -35.49
C VAL A 207 21.04 7.75 -35.02
N ARG A 208 22.37 7.64 -35.01
CA ARG A 208 23.07 6.42 -34.56
C ARG A 208 22.84 6.10 -33.09
N ASN A 209 22.74 7.12 -32.24
CA ASN A 209 22.50 6.97 -30.81
C ASN A 209 21.00 6.99 -30.45
N GLY A 210 20.10 6.80 -31.42
CA GLY A 210 18.66 6.69 -31.19
C GLY A 210 17.92 8.01 -30.96
N GLN A 211 18.61 9.15 -30.96
CA GLN A 211 18.05 10.48 -30.73
C GLN A 211 17.49 11.09 -32.04
N SER A 212 16.51 10.40 -32.65
CA SER A 212 16.00 10.76 -33.97
C SER A 212 15.22 12.09 -34.00
N GLU A 213 14.55 12.46 -32.90
CA GLU A 213 13.85 13.76 -32.80
C GLU A 213 14.83 14.93 -32.83
N LEU A 214 15.90 14.81 -32.04
CA LEU A 214 16.97 15.79 -31.99
C LEU A 214 17.66 15.91 -33.35
N ALA A 215 17.89 14.78 -34.03
CA ALA A 215 18.45 14.76 -35.39
C ALA A 215 17.61 15.56 -36.39
N LEU A 216 16.27 15.44 -36.35
CA LEU A 216 15.37 16.20 -37.23
C LEU A 216 15.33 17.68 -36.85
N ALA A 217 15.36 18.01 -35.56
CA ALA A 217 15.45 19.40 -35.10
C ALA A 217 16.74 20.08 -35.59
N THR A 218 17.88 19.41 -35.43
CA THR A 218 19.19 19.89 -35.91
C THR A 218 19.25 19.99 -37.43
N LEU A 219 18.64 19.05 -38.17
CA LEU A 219 18.52 19.13 -39.63
C LEU A 219 17.72 20.36 -40.08
N LYS A 220 16.63 20.67 -39.38
CA LYS A 220 15.81 21.85 -39.65
C LYS A 220 16.57 23.14 -39.36
N GLU A 221 17.33 23.19 -38.26
CA GLU A 221 18.19 24.32 -37.91
C GLU A 221 19.26 24.55 -38.99
N MET A 222 19.96 23.49 -39.42
CA MET A 222 20.93 23.56 -40.51
C MET A 222 20.32 24.14 -41.79
N HIS A 223 19.11 23.69 -42.15
CA HIS A 223 18.42 24.19 -43.35
C HIS A 223 18.03 25.67 -43.24
N GLN A 224 17.61 26.12 -42.04
CA GLN A 224 17.27 27.54 -41.80
C GLN A 224 18.50 28.45 -41.87
N VAL A 225 19.66 27.98 -41.37
CA VAL A 225 20.92 28.72 -41.45
C VAL A 225 21.43 28.79 -42.91
N ALA A 226 21.17 27.75 -43.70
CA ALA A 226 21.56 27.68 -45.11
C ALA A 226 20.79 28.65 -46.04
N ASP A 227 19.58 29.10 -45.69
CA ASP A 227 18.83 30.10 -46.50
C ASP A 227 19.50 31.50 -46.53
N HIS A 228 20.59 31.70 -45.77
CA HIS A 228 21.36 32.93 -45.70
C HIS A 228 22.85 32.77 -46.10
N GLY A 229 23.27 31.59 -46.60
CA GLY A 229 24.65 31.27 -46.98
C GLY A 229 24.80 30.09 -47.97
N ASP A 230 26.03 29.76 -48.37
CA ASP A 230 26.32 28.77 -49.45
C ASP A 230 26.32 27.29 -48.99
N GLU A 231 25.76 26.97 -47.83
CA GLU A 231 25.85 25.65 -47.18
C GLU A 231 24.69 24.72 -47.57
N ARG A 232 24.78 24.05 -48.72
CA ARG A 232 23.75 23.09 -49.17
C ARG A 232 23.84 21.75 -48.42
N LEU A 233 22.67 21.18 -48.08
CA LEU A 233 22.53 19.81 -47.56
C LEU A 233 23.19 18.80 -48.52
N ASN A 234 24.04 17.93 -47.99
CA ASN A 234 24.67 16.87 -48.78
C ASN A 234 23.83 15.56 -48.73
N SER A 235 24.11 14.61 -49.62
CA SER A 235 23.37 13.35 -49.73
C SER A 235 23.35 12.54 -48.43
N ARG A 236 24.45 12.55 -47.67
CA ARG A 236 24.58 11.84 -46.40
C ARG A 236 23.75 12.48 -45.28
N THR A 237 23.65 13.80 -45.25
CA THR A 237 22.82 14.55 -44.30
C THR A 237 21.33 14.27 -44.53
N VAL A 238 20.92 14.27 -45.80
CA VAL A 238 19.52 13.98 -46.19
C VAL A 238 19.17 12.52 -45.91
N GLU A 239 20.06 11.57 -46.19
CA GLU A 239 19.90 10.15 -45.88
C GLU A 239 19.70 9.93 -44.38
N ALA A 240 20.49 10.60 -43.52
CA ALA A 240 20.31 10.55 -42.07
C ALA A 240 18.94 11.11 -41.63
N GLY A 241 18.47 12.19 -42.26
CA GLY A 241 17.13 12.72 -42.04
C GLY A 241 16.02 11.73 -42.40
N VAL A 242 16.12 11.07 -43.56
CA VAL A 242 15.17 10.02 -43.98
C VAL A 242 15.19 8.84 -42.99
N GLN A 243 16.37 8.45 -42.51
CA GLN A 243 16.53 7.42 -41.50
C GLN A 243 15.90 7.82 -40.15
N ALA A 244 16.04 9.08 -39.73
CA ALA A 244 15.37 9.62 -38.55
C ALA A 244 13.84 9.59 -38.68
N CYS A 245 13.31 9.99 -39.85
CA CYS A 245 11.89 9.89 -40.14
C CYS A 245 11.39 8.44 -40.11
N ARG A 246 12.17 7.49 -40.63
CA ARG A 246 11.87 6.05 -40.55
C ARG A 246 11.79 5.57 -39.10
N SER A 247 12.75 5.95 -38.26
CA SER A 247 12.79 5.57 -36.84
C SER A 247 11.60 6.13 -36.05
N LEU A 248 11.17 7.36 -36.37
CA LEU A 248 10.05 8.03 -35.72
C LEU A 248 8.68 7.72 -36.35
N VAL A 249 8.65 7.00 -37.47
CA VAL A 249 7.45 6.80 -38.30
C VAL A 249 6.81 8.15 -38.71
N ALA A 250 7.66 9.16 -38.94
CA ALA A 250 7.28 10.54 -39.22
C ALA A 250 6.99 10.73 -40.71
N LEU A 251 5.79 10.32 -41.14
CA LEU A 251 5.41 10.29 -42.56
C LEU A 251 5.39 11.69 -43.19
N ARG A 252 4.95 12.72 -42.46
CA ARG A 252 4.82 14.09 -43.00
C ARG A 252 6.19 14.68 -43.32
N GLU A 253 7.10 14.62 -42.35
CA GLU A 253 8.48 15.08 -42.44
C GLU A 253 9.23 14.28 -43.51
N GLY A 254 9.01 12.96 -43.57
CA GLY A 254 9.57 12.08 -44.60
C GLY A 254 9.10 12.44 -46.01
N LYS A 255 7.82 12.78 -46.20
CA LYS A 255 7.29 13.29 -47.49
C LYS A 255 7.89 14.65 -47.86
N CYS A 256 8.11 15.54 -46.89
CA CYS A 256 8.78 16.82 -47.13
C CYS A 256 10.23 16.63 -47.58
N LEU A 257 10.99 15.72 -46.93
CA LEU A 257 12.36 15.39 -47.34
C LEU A 257 12.40 14.71 -48.71
N HIS A 258 11.45 13.82 -49.02
CA HIS A 258 11.34 13.24 -50.36
C HIS A 258 11.10 14.33 -51.42
N GLY A 259 10.17 15.26 -51.18
CA GLY A 259 9.96 16.41 -52.08
C GLY A 259 11.20 17.29 -52.24
N PHE A 260 11.99 17.46 -51.17
CA PHE A 260 13.29 18.14 -51.24
C PHE A 260 14.31 17.40 -52.10
N ILE A 261 14.42 16.07 -51.96
CA ILE A 261 15.30 15.22 -52.78
C ILE A 261 15.00 15.41 -54.27
N LEU A 262 13.72 15.40 -54.64
CA LEU A 262 13.28 15.62 -56.03
C LEU A 262 13.67 17.03 -56.51
N LYS A 263 13.34 18.06 -55.72
CA LYS A 263 13.63 19.47 -56.06
C LYS A 263 15.14 19.78 -56.15
N ALA A 264 15.95 19.11 -55.34
CA ALA A 264 17.40 19.28 -55.30
C ALA A 264 18.13 18.46 -56.37
N GLY A 265 17.42 17.66 -57.18
CA GLY A 265 18.02 16.82 -58.22
C GLY A 265 18.87 15.68 -57.66
N MET A 266 18.56 15.19 -56.45
CA MET A 266 19.33 14.14 -55.76
C MET A 266 18.76 12.73 -56.03
N GLU A 267 17.94 12.60 -57.06
CA GLU A 267 17.23 11.36 -57.42
C GLU A 267 18.15 10.27 -57.99
N ASP A 268 19.35 10.63 -58.46
CA ASP A 268 20.29 9.66 -59.05
C ASP A 268 21.00 8.78 -58.00
N PHE A 269 20.88 9.10 -56.70
CA PHE A 269 21.50 8.33 -55.64
C PHE A 269 20.62 7.14 -55.20
N ASP A 270 20.99 5.93 -55.59
CA ASP A 270 20.27 4.70 -55.21
C ASP A 270 20.22 4.47 -53.69
N SER A 271 21.21 4.94 -52.92
CA SER A 271 21.18 4.87 -51.45
C SER A 271 20.03 5.66 -50.82
N LEU A 272 19.67 6.81 -51.42
CA LEU A 272 18.52 7.62 -50.99
C LEU A 272 17.21 6.95 -51.37
N LYS A 273 17.10 6.37 -52.57
CA LYS A 273 15.90 5.60 -52.98
C LYS A 273 15.64 4.40 -52.06
N SER A 274 16.68 3.64 -51.72
CA SER A 274 16.58 2.52 -50.79
C SER A 274 16.19 2.97 -49.38
N SER A 275 16.73 4.08 -48.90
CA SER A 275 16.35 4.67 -47.61
C SER A 275 14.89 5.18 -47.59
N LEU A 276 14.44 5.80 -48.69
CA LEU A 276 13.05 6.25 -48.87
C LEU A 276 12.08 5.07 -48.93
N LEU A 277 12.42 4.00 -49.66
CA LEU A 277 11.62 2.77 -49.69
C LEU A 277 11.48 2.16 -48.30
N SER A 278 12.58 2.09 -47.54
CA SER A 278 12.56 1.61 -46.16
C SER A 278 11.71 2.50 -45.24
N MET A 279 11.77 3.82 -45.41
CA MET A 279 10.96 4.79 -44.68
C MET A 279 9.46 4.63 -45.00
N TYR A 280 9.07 4.66 -46.26
CA TYR A 280 7.67 4.49 -46.66
C TYR A 280 7.12 3.11 -46.28
N SER A 281 7.96 2.07 -46.35
CA SER A 281 7.61 0.73 -45.91
C SER A 281 7.29 0.68 -44.41
N LYS A 282 8.13 1.32 -43.58
CA LYS A 282 7.91 1.39 -42.13
C LYS A 282 6.71 2.28 -41.75
N CYS A 283 6.45 3.34 -42.50
CA CYS A 283 5.28 4.21 -42.35
C CYS A 283 4.00 3.66 -42.99
N GLU A 284 4.05 2.43 -43.55
CA GLU A 284 2.93 1.75 -44.20
C GLU A 284 2.25 2.54 -45.33
N CYS A 285 3.01 3.35 -46.05
CA CYS A 285 2.53 4.19 -47.14
C CYS A 285 2.69 3.45 -48.47
N LEU A 286 1.71 2.59 -48.79
CA LEU A 286 1.83 1.63 -49.89
C LEU A 286 2.04 2.28 -51.27
N ASN A 287 1.27 3.31 -51.62
CA ASN A 287 1.30 3.90 -52.96
C ASN A 287 2.67 4.50 -53.29
N GLU A 288 3.23 5.26 -52.36
CA GLU A 288 4.53 5.91 -52.49
C GLU A 288 5.68 4.89 -52.41
N ALA A 289 5.55 3.84 -51.60
CA ALA A 289 6.51 2.73 -51.58
C ALA A 289 6.58 2.01 -52.94
N VAL A 290 5.44 1.74 -53.58
CA VAL A 290 5.37 1.12 -54.91
C VAL A 290 6.07 2.00 -55.96
N LEU A 291 5.83 3.32 -55.93
CA LEU A 291 6.45 4.25 -56.88
C LEU A 291 7.98 4.29 -56.73
N VAL A 292 8.49 4.36 -55.51
CA VAL A 292 9.93 4.34 -55.24
C VAL A 292 10.54 2.98 -55.62
N PHE A 293 9.84 1.88 -55.35
CA PHE A 293 10.28 0.53 -55.72
C PHE A 293 10.35 0.30 -57.23
N GLN A 294 9.43 0.88 -57.99
CA GLN A 294 9.45 0.83 -59.45
C GLN A 294 10.62 1.64 -60.04
N ALA A 295 11.02 2.73 -59.38
CA ALA A 295 12.10 3.62 -59.79
C ALA A 295 13.53 3.12 -59.43
N LEU A 296 13.66 2.01 -58.69
CA LEU A 296 14.96 1.37 -58.42
C LEU A 296 15.48 0.62 -59.64
N ALA A 297 16.74 0.89 -60.02
CA ALA A 297 17.41 0.23 -61.15
C ALA A 297 17.71 -1.25 -60.86
N ASP A 298 18.26 -1.53 -59.67
CA ASP A 298 18.54 -2.88 -59.18
C ASP A 298 17.72 -3.15 -57.91
N ARG A 299 16.90 -4.21 -57.94
CA ARG A 299 16.06 -4.62 -56.80
C ARG A 299 16.70 -5.78 -56.08
N ASP A 300 17.33 -5.49 -54.95
CA ASP A 300 17.93 -6.46 -54.05
C ASP A 300 16.89 -7.14 -53.12
N VAL A 301 17.35 -8.12 -52.33
CA VAL A 301 16.52 -8.85 -51.35
C VAL A 301 15.83 -7.88 -50.37
N ILE A 302 16.49 -6.78 -50.00
CA ILE A 302 15.99 -5.80 -49.02
C ILE A 302 14.80 -5.02 -49.59
N SER A 303 14.90 -4.55 -50.83
CA SER A 303 13.83 -3.82 -51.51
C SER A 303 12.59 -4.69 -51.75
N TRP A 304 12.77 -5.96 -52.17
CA TRP A 304 11.66 -6.92 -52.29
C TRP A 304 11.01 -7.24 -50.93
N THR A 305 11.82 -7.43 -49.89
CA THR A 305 11.33 -7.69 -48.52
C THR A 305 10.49 -6.52 -48.00
N ALA A 306 10.96 -5.29 -48.20
CA ALA A 306 10.23 -4.09 -47.80
C ALA A 306 8.83 -4.01 -48.45
N MET A 307 8.70 -4.40 -49.72
CA MET A 307 7.43 -4.39 -50.45
C MET A 307 6.47 -5.49 -50.02
N VAL A 308 6.96 -6.73 -49.93
CA VAL A 308 6.14 -7.86 -49.44
C VAL A 308 5.59 -7.55 -48.05
N MET A 309 6.43 -7.00 -47.16
CA MET A 309 6.03 -6.69 -45.79
C MET A 309 4.98 -5.58 -45.66
N VAL A 310 4.98 -4.58 -46.54
CA VAL A 310 3.94 -3.53 -46.52
C VAL A 310 2.57 -4.11 -46.90
N HIS A 311 2.53 -4.94 -47.93
CA HIS A 311 1.30 -5.63 -48.35
C HIS A 311 0.79 -6.56 -47.25
N MET A 312 1.67 -7.35 -46.64
CA MET A 312 1.30 -8.25 -45.54
C MET A 312 0.76 -7.48 -44.34
N ARG A 313 1.42 -6.40 -43.88
CA ARG A 313 0.95 -5.58 -42.74
C ARG A 313 -0.38 -4.87 -42.98
N LYS A 314 -0.68 -4.48 -44.23
CA LYS A 314 -1.99 -3.92 -44.62
C LYS A 314 -3.09 -4.97 -44.77
N GLY A 315 -2.79 -6.26 -44.59
CA GLY A 315 -3.75 -7.36 -44.74
C GLY A 315 -3.98 -7.79 -46.20
N HIS A 316 -3.23 -7.26 -47.16
CA HIS A 316 -3.26 -7.64 -48.58
C HIS A 316 -2.42 -8.90 -48.80
N ILE A 317 -2.85 -10.01 -48.21
CA ILE A 317 -2.10 -11.28 -48.15
C ILE A 317 -1.88 -11.86 -49.55
N ILE A 318 -2.87 -11.75 -50.44
CA ILE A 318 -2.80 -12.34 -51.79
C ILE A 318 -1.74 -11.60 -52.61
N GLU A 319 -1.81 -10.28 -52.63
CA GLU A 319 -0.88 -9.40 -53.34
C GLU A 319 0.55 -9.51 -52.78
N GLY A 320 0.69 -9.68 -51.45
CA GLY A 320 1.98 -9.94 -50.80
C GLY A 320 2.60 -11.27 -51.23
N LEU A 321 1.80 -12.34 -51.33
CA LEU A 321 2.27 -13.65 -51.81
C LEU A 321 2.54 -13.66 -53.33
N GLU A 322 1.80 -12.87 -54.11
CA GLU A 322 2.10 -12.66 -55.54
C GLU A 322 3.42 -11.91 -55.75
N LEU A 323 3.73 -10.92 -54.92
CA LEU A 323 5.03 -10.24 -54.94
C LEU A 323 6.17 -11.17 -54.54
N LEU A 324 5.96 -12.05 -53.56
CA LEU A 324 6.92 -13.09 -53.20
C LEU A 324 7.21 -14.03 -54.38
N ARG A 325 6.17 -14.39 -55.14
CA ARG A 325 6.31 -15.20 -56.36
C ARG A 325 7.07 -14.45 -57.45
N LYS A 326 6.76 -13.18 -57.68
CA LYS A 326 7.48 -12.32 -58.66
C LYS A 326 8.96 -12.14 -58.29
N MET A 327 9.29 -12.03 -57.00
CA MET A 327 10.66 -12.01 -56.50
C MET A 327 11.40 -13.30 -56.90
N GLN A 328 10.79 -14.46 -56.66
CA GLN A 328 11.37 -15.75 -57.05
C GLN A 328 11.52 -15.91 -58.56
N ASP A 329 10.51 -15.48 -59.33
CA ASP A 329 10.55 -15.49 -60.80
C ASP A 329 11.66 -14.56 -61.36
N SER A 330 12.05 -13.52 -60.61
CA SER A 330 13.16 -12.62 -60.95
C SER A 330 14.56 -13.17 -60.59
N GLY A 331 14.64 -14.40 -60.07
CA GLY A 331 15.90 -15.06 -59.72
C GLY A 331 16.48 -14.67 -58.37
N VAL A 332 15.74 -13.92 -57.55
CA VAL A 332 16.15 -13.53 -56.19
C VAL A 332 15.66 -14.58 -55.20
N GLU A 333 16.59 -15.25 -54.51
CA GLU A 333 16.25 -16.27 -53.52
C GLU A 333 15.60 -15.65 -52.27
N THR A 334 14.60 -16.35 -51.73
CA THR A 334 13.93 -15.98 -50.48
C THR A 334 14.79 -16.40 -49.30
N ASP A 335 15.16 -15.47 -48.45
CA ASP A 335 15.93 -15.74 -47.24
C ASP A 335 15.04 -16.10 -46.04
N GLY A 336 15.65 -16.68 -45.00
CA GLY A 336 14.95 -17.03 -43.76
C GLY A 336 14.36 -15.82 -43.04
N VAL A 337 14.89 -14.62 -43.27
CA VAL A 337 14.40 -13.37 -42.67
C VAL A 337 13.03 -13.01 -43.24
N LEU A 338 12.86 -13.04 -44.57
CA LEU A 338 11.57 -12.79 -45.21
C LEU A 338 10.51 -13.83 -44.79
N CYS A 339 10.88 -15.12 -44.75
CA CYS A 339 9.98 -16.18 -44.25
C CYS A 339 9.52 -15.94 -42.81
N SER A 340 10.44 -15.55 -41.92
CA SER A 340 10.10 -15.25 -40.51
C SER A 340 9.12 -14.07 -40.39
N CYS A 341 9.33 -13.00 -41.17
CA CYS A 341 8.49 -11.82 -41.14
C CYS A 341 7.08 -12.06 -41.72
N ILE A 342 6.96 -12.91 -42.74
CA ILE A 342 5.66 -13.36 -43.27
C ILE A 342 4.88 -14.18 -42.23
N LEU A 343 5.56 -15.11 -41.54
CA LEU A 343 4.95 -15.91 -40.47
C LEU A 343 4.46 -15.06 -39.29
N ILE A 344 5.26 -14.09 -38.85
CA ILE A 344 4.87 -13.13 -37.80
C ILE A 344 3.62 -12.36 -38.24
N SER A 345 3.59 -11.90 -39.50
CA SER A 345 2.44 -11.17 -40.06
C SER A 345 1.17 -12.04 -40.09
N PHE A 346 1.26 -13.32 -40.47
CA PHE A 346 0.12 -14.23 -40.36
C PHE A 346 -0.38 -14.39 -38.92
N GLY A 347 0.54 -14.44 -37.96
CA GLY A 347 0.23 -14.45 -36.54
C GLY A 347 -0.47 -13.18 -36.06
N ASP A 348 -0.03 -12.00 -36.51
CA ASP A 348 -0.60 -10.69 -36.16
C ASP A 348 -2.01 -10.49 -36.75
N ILE A 349 -2.22 -10.93 -37.98
CA ILE A 349 -3.50 -10.82 -38.69
C ILE A 349 -4.50 -11.89 -38.22
N GLY A 350 -4.04 -12.95 -37.53
CA GLY A 350 -4.89 -14.06 -37.10
C GLY A 350 -5.31 -15.00 -38.23
N SER A 351 -4.63 -14.98 -39.38
CA SER A 351 -4.97 -15.81 -40.54
C SER A 351 -4.44 -17.24 -40.39
N VAL A 352 -5.17 -18.08 -39.64
CA VAL A 352 -4.80 -19.47 -39.33
C VAL A 352 -4.60 -20.32 -40.59
N CYS A 353 -5.50 -20.23 -41.57
CA CYS A 353 -5.42 -21.03 -42.81
C CYS A 353 -4.22 -20.63 -43.67
N GLY A 354 -3.99 -19.33 -43.85
CA GLY A 354 -2.85 -18.80 -44.60
C GLY A 354 -1.52 -19.17 -43.95
N GLY A 355 -1.40 -19.01 -42.62
CA GLY A 355 -0.18 -19.37 -41.87
C GLY A 355 0.14 -20.86 -41.93
N LYS A 356 -0.87 -21.74 -41.80
CA LYS A 356 -0.68 -23.20 -41.98
C LYS A 356 -0.29 -23.57 -43.42
N GLY A 357 -0.91 -22.93 -44.41
CA GLY A 357 -0.55 -23.11 -45.82
C GLY A 357 0.90 -22.71 -46.11
N PHE A 358 1.33 -21.57 -45.57
CA PHE A 358 2.70 -21.06 -45.71
C PHE A 358 3.72 -21.94 -44.97
N HIS A 359 3.40 -22.45 -43.78
CA HIS A 359 4.21 -23.46 -43.11
C HIS A 359 4.40 -24.72 -43.99
N GLY A 360 3.36 -25.16 -44.71
CA GLY A 360 3.47 -26.23 -45.71
C GLY A 360 4.46 -25.94 -46.85
N ILE A 361 4.60 -24.67 -47.27
CA ILE A 361 5.56 -24.24 -48.29
C ILE A 361 6.99 -24.28 -47.74
N ILE A 362 7.18 -23.82 -46.50
CA ILE A 362 8.45 -23.89 -45.76
C ILE A 362 8.93 -25.34 -45.68
N LEU A 363 8.03 -26.27 -45.34
CA LEU A 363 8.32 -27.71 -45.26
C LEU A 363 8.78 -28.30 -46.60
N ARG A 364 8.07 -27.98 -47.69
CA ARG A 364 8.40 -28.50 -49.04
C ARG A 364 9.72 -27.98 -49.59
N ARG A 365 10.17 -26.80 -49.14
CA ARG A 365 11.38 -26.13 -49.63
C ARG A 365 12.57 -26.26 -48.68
N ASN A 366 12.41 -26.99 -47.57
CA ASN A 366 13.44 -27.25 -46.56
C ASN A 366 14.03 -25.99 -45.89
N TYR A 367 13.23 -24.93 -45.75
CA TYR A 367 13.60 -23.70 -45.01
C TYR A 367 13.53 -23.88 -43.48
N GLU A 368 13.10 -25.06 -43.00
CA GLU A 368 12.92 -25.41 -41.58
C GLU A 368 14.21 -25.37 -40.74
N LEU A 369 15.38 -25.34 -41.38
CA LEU A 369 16.67 -25.40 -40.69
C LEU A 369 17.14 -24.04 -40.14
N SER A 370 16.43 -22.95 -40.44
CA SER A 370 16.78 -21.61 -39.93
C SER A 370 16.14 -21.36 -38.56
N PRO A 371 16.92 -21.10 -37.48
CA PRO A 371 16.37 -20.81 -36.15
C PRO A 371 15.33 -19.68 -36.16
N SER A 372 15.54 -18.63 -36.95
CA SER A 372 14.61 -17.50 -37.10
C SER A 372 13.23 -17.88 -37.65
N VAL A 373 13.17 -18.84 -38.57
CA VAL A 373 11.91 -19.31 -39.17
C VAL A 373 11.16 -20.16 -38.16
N VAL A 374 11.87 -20.98 -37.38
CA VAL A 374 11.25 -21.84 -36.37
C VAL A 374 10.73 -21.02 -35.18
N ASN A 375 11.48 -20.02 -34.71
CA ASN A 375 11.02 -19.07 -33.69
C ASN A 375 9.75 -18.34 -34.15
N ALA A 376 9.70 -17.91 -35.42
CA ALA A 376 8.52 -17.29 -36.01
C ALA A 376 7.32 -18.27 -36.12
N LEU A 377 7.55 -19.56 -36.40
CA LEU A 377 6.50 -20.59 -36.38
C LEU A 377 5.94 -20.82 -34.98
N ILE A 378 6.79 -20.91 -33.95
CA ILE A 378 6.39 -21.04 -32.56
C ILE A 378 5.53 -19.84 -32.16
N SER A 379 6.01 -18.62 -32.43
CA SER A 379 5.29 -17.37 -32.15
C SER A 379 3.93 -17.31 -32.86
N MET A 380 3.88 -17.64 -34.16
CA MET A 380 2.65 -17.69 -34.94
C MET A 380 1.63 -18.68 -34.35
N TYR A 381 2.05 -19.92 -34.03
CA TYR A 381 1.14 -20.92 -33.46
C TYR A 381 0.70 -20.57 -32.03
N CYS A 382 1.55 -19.91 -31.23
CA CYS A 382 1.15 -19.39 -29.93
C CYS A 382 0.11 -18.27 -30.07
N LYS A 383 0.26 -17.37 -31.07
CA LYS A 383 -0.75 -16.33 -31.37
C LYS A 383 -2.07 -16.92 -31.88
N PHE A 384 -2.04 -18.05 -32.57
CA PHE A 384 -3.24 -18.80 -32.98
C PHE A 384 -3.86 -19.66 -31.86
N GLU A 385 -3.34 -19.60 -30.63
CA GLU A 385 -3.82 -20.43 -29.52
C GLU A 385 -3.71 -21.94 -29.79
N MET A 386 -2.74 -22.34 -30.62
CA MET A 386 -2.49 -23.73 -31.02
C MET A 386 -1.21 -24.28 -30.40
N LEU A 387 -1.17 -24.32 -29.06
CA LEU A 387 0.02 -24.72 -28.29
C LEU A 387 0.56 -26.09 -28.67
N HIS A 388 -0.31 -27.06 -29.00
CA HIS A 388 0.12 -28.41 -29.38
C HIS A 388 0.97 -28.43 -30.67
N LEU A 389 0.70 -27.53 -31.62
CA LEU A 389 1.51 -27.38 -32.84
C LEU A 389 2.80 -26.62 -32.53
N ALA A 390 2.72 -25.55 -31.73
CA ALA A 390 3.91 -24.84 -31.26
C ALA A 390 4.88 -25.79 -30.53
N ARG A 391 4.36 -26.67 -29.66
CA ARG A 391 5.14 -27.69 -28.94
C ARG A 391 5.75 -28.73 -29.87
N LYS A 392 5.04 -29.16 -30.91
CA LYS A 392 5.60 -30.06 -31.93
C LYS A 392 6.77 -29.41 -32.64
N VAL A 393 6.61 -28.16 -33.08
CA VAL A 393 7.68 -27.39 -33.74
C VAL A 393 8.87 -27.19 -32.79
N PHE A 394 8.62 -26.83 -31.52
CA PHE A 394 9.62 -26.68 -30.47
C PHE A 394 10.43 -27.96 -30.23
N ASN A 395 9.77 -29.13 -30.20
CA ASN A 395 10.44 -30.41 -29.97
C ASN A 395 11.24 -30.93 -31.18
N ILE A 396 10.94 -30.47 -32.39
CA ILE A 396 11.64 -30.86 -33.62
C ILE A 396 12.99 -30.12 -33.75
N MET A 397 13.18 -28.99 -33.04
CA MET A 397 14.43 -28.24 -33.04
C MET A 397 15.58 -29.03 -32.40
N GLY A 398 16.62 -29.35 -33.19
CA GLY A 398 17.84 -29.98 -32.69
C GLY A 398 18.76 -29.03 -31.90
N GLN A 399 18.63 -27.72 -32.09
CA GLN A 399 19.31 -26.67 -31.33
C GLN A 399 18.30 -25.59 -30.97
N LEU A 400 17.82 -25.62 -29.73
CA LEU A 400 16.99 -24.55 -29.18
C LEU A 400 17.87 -23.36 -28.81
N ASP A 401 17.44 -22.15 -29.15
CA ASP A 401 18.04 -20.91 -28.67
C ASP A 401 17.15 -20.24 -27.62
N ALA A 402 17.64 -19.18 -26.98
CA ALA A 402 16.89 -18.48 -25.93
C ALA A 402 15.56 -17.91 -26.44
N GLU A 403 15.49 -17.48 -27.70
CA GLU A 403 14.29 -16.92 -28.32
C GLU A 403 13.20 -17.98 -28.52
N SER A 404 13.57 -19.23 -28.84
CA SER A 404 12.64 -20.36 -28.88
C SER A 404 11.95 -20.57 -27.52
N TRP A 405 12.72 -20.56 -26.43
CA TRP A 405 12.20 -20.74 -25.06
C TRP A 405 11.31 -19.58 -24.64
N ASN A 406 11.77 -18.34 -24.83
CA ASN A 406 11.01 -17.13 -24.47
C ASN A 406 9.66 -17.07 -25.21
N SER A 407 9.63 -17.40 -26.50
CA SER A 407 8.40 -17.47 -27.29
C SER A 407 7.41 -18.50 -26.74
N MET A 408 7.92 -19.64 -26.28
CA MET A 408 7.11 -20.72 -25.75
C MET A 408 6.55 -20.38 -24.35
N ILE A 409 7.36 -19.77 -23.49
CA ILE A 409 6.96 -19.26 -22.16
C ILE A 409 5.88 -18.19 -22.29
N PHE A 410 6.10 -17.22 -23.19
CA PHE A 410 5.11 -16.17 -23.49
C PHE A 410 3.78 -16.77 -23.97
N GLY A 411 3.84 -17.74 -24.89
CA GLY A 411 2.66 -18.46 -25.39
C GLY A 411 1.89 -19.17 -24.27
N CYS A 412 2.57 -19.96 -23.44
CA CYS A 412 1.95 -20.64 -22.29
C CYS A 412 1.30 -19.66 -21.32
N GLY A 413 1.99 -18.57 -20.98
CA GLY A 413 1.48 -17.58 -20.03
C GLY A 413 0.29 -16.76 -20.56
N LYS A 414 0.22 -16.50 -21.87
CA LYS A 414 -0.95 -15.86 -22.50
C LYS A 414 -2.19 -16.76 -22.47
N MET A 415 -1.99 -18.07 -22.60
CA MET A 415 -3.09 -19.06 -22.55
C MET A 415 -3.51 -19.45 -21.12
N GLY A 416 -2.91 -18.84 -20.08
CA GLY A 416 -3.22 -19.14 -18.67
C GLY A 416 -2.70 -20.49 -18.17
N LEU A 417 -1.79 -21.13 -18.90
CA LEU A 417 -1.17 -22.41 -18.51
C LEU A 417 0.00 -22.16 -17.56
N ASP A 418 -0.33 -21.67 -16.36
CA ASP A 418 0.64 -21.09 -15.43
C ASP A 418 1.67 -22.10 -14.91
N ILE A 419 1.30 -23.37 -14.72
CA ILE A 419 2.21 -24.42 -14.26
C ILE A 419 3.22 -24.77 -15.36
N GLU A 420 2.74 -25.00 -16.59
CA GLU A 420 3.61 -25.35 -17.73
C GLU A 420 4.56 -24.20 -18.09
N CYS A 421 4.11 -22.94 -17.95
CA CYS A 421 4.92 -21.74 -18.08
C CYS A 421 6.12 -21.75 -17.10
N LEU A 422 5.88 -22.09 -15.83
CA LEU A 422 6.91 -22.16 -14.79
C LEU A 422 7.89 -23.31 -15.02
N ASP A 423 7.40 -24.47 -15.45
CA ASP A 423 8.24 -25.63 -15.76
C ASP A 423 9.16 -25.36 -16.96
N LEU A 424 8.63 -24.73 -18.01
CA LEU A 424 9.41 -24.30 -19.18
C LEU A 424 10.51 -23.29 -18.81
N PHE A 425 10.19 -22.31 -17.98
CA PHE A 425 11.16 -21.33 -17.50
C PHE A 425 12.27 -21.97 -16.66
N ARG A 426 11.90 -22.90 -15.77
CA ARG A 426 12.87 -23.65 -14.97
C ARG A 426 13.80 -24.50 -15.83
N GLU A 427 13.26 -25.18 -16.85
CA GLU A 427 14.06 -25.98 -17.78
C GLU A 427 15.01 -25.11 -18.63
N MET A 428 14.54 -23.95 -19.09
CA MET A 428 15.37 -22.97 -19.80
C MET A 428 16.58 -22.55 -18.97
N LEU A 429 16.36 -22.18 -17.69
CA LEU A 429 17.43 -21.79 -16.77
C LEU A 429 18.37 -22.96 -16.44
N PHE A 430 17.83 -24.18 -16.28
CA PHE A 430 18.64 -25.38 -16.03
C PHE A 430 19.59 -25.68 -17.19
N ARG A 431 19.17 -25.40 -18.43
CA ARG A 431 20.00 -25.54 -19.64
C ARG A 431 20.97 -24.38 -19.89
N GLY A 432 20.94 -23.34 -19.06
CA GLY A 432 21.87 -22.21 -19.13
C GLY A 432 21.50 -21.15 -20.18
N PHE A 433 20.24 -21.08 -20.60
CA PHE A 433 19.76 -20.01 -21.49
C PHE A 433 19.32 -18.77 -20.69
N ASP A 434 19.60 -17.59 -21.24
CA ASP A 434 19.21 -16.32 -20.64
C ASP A 434 17.72 -16.00 -20.86
N SER A 435 17.08 -15.49 -19.82
CA SER A 435 15.69 -15.02 -19.87
C SER A 435 15.60 -13.56 -20.31
N ASP A 436 14.65 -13.24 -21.19
CA ASP A 436 14.32 -11.85 -21.51
C ASP A 436 13.33 -11.23 -20.50
N LEU A 437 13.14 -9.91 -20.61
CA LEU A 437 12.21 -9.15 -19.76
C LEU A 437 10.77 -9.69 -19.86
N ASN A 438 10.32 -10.02 -21.08
CA ASN A 438 8.96 -10.51 -21.33
C ASN A 438 8.71 -11.84 -20.63
N SER A 439 9.66 -12.78 -20.69
CA SER A 439 9.57 -14.07 -20.00
C SER A 439 9.49 -13.90 -18.49
N LEU A 440 10.27 -12.97 -17.92
CA LEU A 440 10.20 -12.68 -16.48
C LEU A 440 8.86 -12.06 -16.08
N VAL A 441 8.31 -11.15 -16.88
CA VAL A 441 6.98 -10.55 -16.64
C VAL A 441 5.90 -11.63 -16.72
N THR A 442 5.95 -12.49 -17.74
CA THR A 442 5.00 -13.60 -17.91
C THR A 442 5.05 -14.57 -16.75
N VAL A 443 6.25 -15.03 -16.37
CA VAL A 443 6.47 -15.96 -15.27
C VAL A 443 6.06 -15.37 -13.92
N THR A 444 6.39 -14.10 -13.66
CA THR A 444 5.96 -13.40 -12.44
C THR A 444 4.44 -13.26 -12.38
N SER A 445 3.78 -13.00 -13.52
CA SER A 445 2.32 -12.96 -13.62
C SER A 445 1.69 -14.33 -13.35
N SER A 446 2.29 -15.41 -13.85
CA SER A 446 1.87 -16.79 -13.53
C SER A 446 2.03 -17.09 -12.04
N CYS A 447 3.13 -16.66 -11.40
CA CYS A 447 3.28 -16.76 -9.93
C CYS A 447 2.21 -15.96 -9.18
N SER A 448 1.82 -14.78 -9.67
CA SER A 448 0.75 -13.96 -9.08
C SER A 448 -0.60 -14.67 -9.13
N ARG A 449 -0.97 -15.25 -10.29
CA ARG A 449 -2.23 -15.98 -10.48
C ARG A 449 -2.30 -17.25 -9.63
N LEU A 450 -1.19 -17.98 -9.53
CA LEU A 450 -1.08 -19.17 -8.69
C LEU A 450 -0.89 -18.85 -7.19
N MET A 451 -0.72 -17.58 -6.82
CA MET A 451 -0.37 -17.13 -5.47
C MET A 451 0.89 -17.83 -4.91
N ALA A 452 1.83 -18.18 -5.79
CA ALA A 452 3.01 -18.97 -5.49
C ALA A 452 4.18 -18.11 -4.97
N LEU A 453 4.08 -17.64 -3.73
CA LEU A 453 5.03 -16.68 -3.12
C LEU A 453 6.50 -17.13 -3.18
N PHE A 454 6.78 -18.41 -2.92
CA PHE A 454 8.16 -18.91 -2.91
C PHE A 454 8.79 -18.91 -4.30
N LEU A 455 8.04 -19.32 -5.32
CA LEU A 455 8.48 -19.26 -6.71
C LEU A 455 8.64 -17.82 -7.18
N GLY A 456 7.68 -16.94 -6.85
CA GLY A 456 7.77 -15.51 -7.15
C GLY A 456 9.00 -14.83 -6.53
N ARG A 457 9.41 -15.22 -5.31
CA ARG A 457 10.66 -14.76 -4.69
C ARG A 457 11.89 -15.25 -5.45
N SER A 458 11.91 -16.51 -5.89
CA SER A 458 13.01 -17.05 -6.69
C SER A 458 13.14 -16.31 -8.03
N VAL A 459 12.02 -16.01 -8.68
CA VAL A 459 11.99 -15.23 -9.93
C VAL A 459 12.48 -13.80 -9.68
N HIS A 460 12.04 -13.15 -8.61
CA HIS A 460 12.52 -11.80 -8.24
C HIS A 460 14.03 -11.79 -7.96
N CYS A 461 14.57 -12.78 -7.24
CA CYS A 461 16.01 -12.93 -7.05
C CYS A 461 16.74 -13.09 -8.39
N HIS A 462 16.16 -13.83 -9.34
CA HIS A 462 16.72 -13.98 -10.68
C HIS A 462 16.69 -12.66 -11.45
N THR A 463 15.60 -11.88 -11.39
CA THR A 463 15.51 -10.53 -11.97
C THR A 463 16.64 -9.61 -11.50
N ILE A 464 16.99 -9.67 -10.20
CA ILE A 464 18.11 -8.91 -9.63
C ILE A 464 19.45 -9.43 -10.19
N LYS A 465 19.64 -10.75 -10.31
CA LYS A 465 20.88 -11.33 -10.86
C LYS A 465 21.13 -10.93 -12.31
N VAL A 466 20.08 -10.78 -13.11
CA VAL A 466 20.17 -10.34 -14.51
C VAL A 466 20.12 -8.81 -14.67
N ALA A 467 20.16 -8.04 -13.57
CA ALA A 467 20.15 -6.57 -13.53
C ALA A 467 18.93 -5.92 -14.24
N LEU A 468 17.79 -6.60 -14.23
CA LEU A 468 16.51 -6.07 -14.76
C LEU A 468 15.60 -5.51 -13.66
N ASP A 469 16.07 -5.45 -12.41
CA ASP A 469 15.29 -5.03 -11.24
C ASP A 469 14.86 -3.56 -11.23
N ARG A 470 15.38 -2.75 -12.16
CA ARG A 470 15.00 -1.33 -12.34
C ARG A 470 14.00 -1.10 -13.48
N ASP A 471 13.69 -2.12 -14.27
CA ASP A 471 12.74 -1.98 -15.37
C ASP A 471 11.30 -1.83 -14.84
N ILE A 472 10.58 -0.81 -15.32
CA ILE A 472 9.25 -0.45 -14.82
C ILE A 472 8.25 -1.61 -15.03
N SER A 473 8.36 -2.35 -16.12
CA SER A 473 7.41 -3.41 -16.48
C SER A 473 7.49 -4.59 -15.51
N ILE A 474 8.71 -5.03 -15.17
CA ILE A 474 8.89 -6.11 -14.21
C ILE A 474 8.56 -5.64 -12.79
N CYS A 475 8.90 -4.40 -12.43
CA CYS A 475 8.54 -3.83 -11.14
C CYS A 475 7.03 -3.76 -10.93
N ASN A 476 6.27 -3.28 -11.93
CA ASN A 476 4.81 -3.27 -11.90
C ASN A 476 4.23 -4.67 -11.66
N THR A 477 4.80 -5.66 -12.35
CA THR A 477 4.39 -7.07 -12.22
C THR A 477 4.76 -7.64 -10.84
N LEU A 478 5.94 -7.32 -10.29
CA LEU A 478 6.38 -7.73 -8.97
C LEU A 478 5.54 -7.10 -7.84
N VAL A 479 5.19 -5.80 -7.96
CA VAL A 479 4.25 -5.12 -7.05
C VAL A 479 2.91 -5.84 -7.05
N GLY A 480 2.38 -6.16 -8.23
CA GLY A 480 1.16 -6.95 -8.39
C GLY A 480 1.26 -8.34 -7.76
N MET A 481 2.34 -9.07 -8.00
CA MET A 481 2.58 -10.43 -7.48
C MET A 481 2.70 -10.45 -5.97
N TYR A 482 3.52 -9.58 -5.37
CA TYR A 482 3.62 -9.50 -3.91
C TYR A 482 2.33 -9.00 -3.28
N GLY A 483 1.62 -8.09 -3.94
CA GLY A 483 0.30 -7.64 -3.52
C GLY A 483 -0.70 -8.79 -3.47
N GLN A 484 -0.79 -9.57 -4.54
CA GLN A 484 -1.70 -10.73 -4.64
C GLN A 484 -1.33 -11.85 -3.68
N CYS A 485 -0.05 -12.02 -3.35
CA CYS A 485 0.41 -12.96 -2.33
C CYS A 485 0.26 -12.42 -0.88
N GLY A 486 -0.39 -11.28 -0.66
CA GLY A 486 -0.61 -10.73 0.69
C GLY A 486 0.63 -10.15 1.36
N ARG A 487 1.67 -9.78 0.60
CA ARG A 487 2.95 -9.23 1.10
C ARG A 487 3.10 -7.75 0.74
N LEU A 488 2.18 -6.93 1.24
CA LEU A 488 2.08 -5.50 0.94
C LEU A 488 3.35 -4.69 1.30
N HIS A 489 4.09 -5.08 2.34
CA HIS A 489 5.35 -4.41 2.69
C HIS A 489 6.41 -4.53 1.59
N LEU A 490 6.52 -5.70 0.94
CA LEU A 490 7.45 -5.90 -0.17
C LEU A 490 6.98 -5.15 -1.42
N ALA A 491 5.68 -5.21 -1.71
CA ALA A 491 5.08 -4.45 -2.81
C ALA A 491 5.33 -2.95 -2.65
N ARG A 492 5.16 -2.40 -1.44
CA ARG A 492 5.40 -0.99 -1.13
C ARG A 492 6.88 -0.60 -1.21
N ARG A 493 7.78 -1.49 -0.80
CA ARG A 493 9.23 -1.27 -0.91
C ARG A 493 9.67 -1.16 -2.37
N ILE A 494 9.22 -2.09 -3.22
CA ILE A 494 9.51 -2.05 -4.66
C ILE A 494 8.92 -0.78 -5.27
N PHE A 495 7.66 -0.47 -4.98
CA PHE A 495 6.99 0.77 -5.42
C PHE A 495 7.75 2.05 -5.06
N GLN A 496 8.34 2.12 -3.86
CA GLN A 496 9.12 3.28 -3.43
C GLN A 496 10.41 3.45 -4.24
N GLN A 497 11.03 2.33 -4.61
CA GLN A 497 12.33 2.28 -5.30
C GLN A 497 12.22 2.48 -6.82
N THR A 498 11.01 2.52 -7.38
CA THR A 498 10.78 2.60 -8.83
C THR A 498 10.24 3.96 -9.25
N SER A 499 10.50 4.35 -10.51
CA SER A 499 9.73 5.40 -11.18
C SER A 499 8.28 4.93 -11.32
N LYS A 500 7.33 5.80 -10.99
CA LYS A 500 5.91 5.43 -10.84
C LYS A 500 5.14 5.94 -12.06
N ASP A 501 4.58 5.02 -12.83
CA ASP A 501 3.60 5.34 -13.85
C ASP A 501 2.18 4.99 -13.35
N VAL A 502 1.16 5.24 -14.17
CA VAL A 502 -0.24 4.92 -13.85
C VAL A 502 -0.41 3.43 -13.52
N ILE A 503 0.35 2.55 -14.18
CA ILE A 503 0.28 1.10 -13.99
C ILE A 503 0.88 0.72 -12.62
N THR A 504 1.98 1.35 -12.20
CA THR A 504 2.59 1.14 -10.87
C THR A 504 1.62 1.51 -9.76
N TRP A 505 0.96 2.66 -9.87
CA TRP A 505 -0.06 3.11 -8.91
C TRP A 505 -1.24 2.16 -8.87
N ASN A 506 -1.77 1.77 -10.04
CA ASN A 506 -2.89 0.84 -10.14
C ASN A 506 -2.59 -0.52 -9.51
N ALA A 507 -1.39 -1.08 -9.76
CA ALA A 507 -0.98 -2.36 -9.17
C ALA A 507 -0.99 -2.32 -7.63
N LEU A 508 -0.49 -1.23 -7.04
CA LEU A 508 -0.45 -1.09 -5.59
C LEU A 508 -1.84 -0.79 -5.00
N ILE A 509 -2.58 0.16 -5.57
CA ILE A 509 -3.95 0.52 -5.12
C ILE A 509 -4.85 -0.72 -5.18
N ALA A 510 -4.82 -1.48 -6.28
CA ALA A 510 -5.61 -2.70 -6.44
C ALA A 510 -5.18 -3.82 -5.47
N ALA A 511 -3.90 -3.89 -5.08
CA ALA A 511 -3.45 -4.83 -4.05
C ALA A 511 -4.02 -4.49 -2.67
N TYR A 512 -4.01 -3.21 -2.28
CA TYR A 512 -4.59 -2.76 -1.02
C TYR A 512 -6.11 -2.90 -1.00
N ALA A 513 -6.79 -2.53 -2.09
CA ALA A 513 -8.24 -2.65 -2.23
C ALA A 513 -8.71 -4.10 -2.08
N ARG A 514 -8.08 -5.05 -2.80
CA ARG A 514 -8.47 -6.47 -2.77
C ARG A 514 -8.29 -7.13 -1.41
N LEU A 515 -7.29 -6.72 -0.64
CA LEU A 515 -7.03 -7.25 0.71
C LEU A 515 -7.89 -6.59 1.80
N GLY A 516 -8.85 -5.73 1.43
CA GLY A 516 -9.75 -5.07 2.37
C GLY A 516 -9.17 -3.84 3.07
N TYR A 517 -7.97 -3.39 2.70
CA TYR A 517 -7.33 -2.18 3.24
C TYR A 517 -7.80 -0.92 2.53
N SER A 518 -9.12 -0.73 2.46
CA SER A 518 -9.79 0.33 1.71
C SER A 518 -9.29 1.75 2.04
N ASN A 519 -9.04 2.06 3.32
CA ASN A 519 -8.52 3.37 3.73
C ASN A 519 -7.09 3.65 3.23
N ALA A 520 -6.24 2.61 3.19
CA ALA A 520 -4.89 2.75 2.67
C ALA A 520 -4.90 2.89 1.14
N ALA A 521 -5.82 2.21 0.44
CA ALA A 521 -6.05 2.39 -0.99
C ALA A 521 -6.49 3.83 -1.31
N LEU A 522 -7.38 4.41 -0.49
CA LEU A 522 -7.79 5.83 -0.60
C LEU A 522 -6.60 6.79 -0.42
N SER A 523 -5.76 6.55 0.58
CA SER A 523 -4.55 7.36 0.81
C SER A 523 -3.60 7.31 -0.39
N LEU A 524 -3.39 6.12 -0.97
CA LEU A 524 -2.56 5.96 -2.17
C LEU A 524 -3.16 6.67 -3.40
N PHE A 525 -4.49 6.65 -3.55
CA PHE A 525 -5.16 7.40 -4.61
C PHE A 525 -4.98 8.90 -4.47
N TYR A 526 -5.09 9.46 -3.27
CA TYR A 526 -4.80 10.88 -3.04
C TYR A 526 -3.33 11.21 -3.33
N GLN A 527 -2.39 10.32 -3.00
CA GLN A 527 -0.98 10.52 -3.36
C GLN A 527 -0.75 10.51 -4.87
N MET A 528 -1.45 9.65 -5.61
CA MET A 528 -1.43 9.63 -7.09
C MET A 528 -1.92 10.98 -7.66
N LEU A 529 -3.02 11.52 -7.13
CA LEU A 529 -3.57 12.81 -7.54
C LEU A 529 -2.63 13.99 -7.21
N LEU A 530 -2.02 13.99 -6.02
CA LEU A 530 -1.03 15.00 -5.62
C LEU A 530 0.25 14.96 -6.48
N GLY A 531 0.58 13.80 -7.04
CA GLY A 531 1.69 13.62 -7.97
C GLY A 531 1.38 14.01 -9.42
N ASP A 532 0.23 14.65 -9.68
CA ASP A 532 -0.28 15.03 -11.01
C ASP A 532 -0.38 13.85 -12.00
N VAL A 533 -0.57 12.64 -11.48
CA VAL A 533 -0.77 11.43 -12.29
C VAL A 533 -2.28 11.24 -12.51
N ARG A 534 -2.73 11.39 -13.76
CA ARG A 534 -4.16 11.29 -14.10
C ARG A 534 -4.68 9.85 -13.95
N PRO A 535 -5.76 9.63 -13.17
CA PRO A 535 -6.42 8.34 -13.08
C PRO A 535 -6.98 7.88 -14.43
N ASN A 536 -6.84 6.58 -14.72
CA ASN A 536 -7.49 5.95 -15.87
C ASN A 536 -8.71 5.11 -15.44
N SER A 537 -9.44 4.54 -16.39
CA SER A 537 -10.64 3.72 -16.11
C SER A 537 -10.38 2.62 -15.06
N THR A 538 -9.25 1.91 -15.16
CA THR A 538 -8.87 0.86 -14.19
C THR A 538 -8.67 1.42 -12.78
N THR A 539 -8.04 2.60 -12.64
CA THR A 539 -7.90 3.29 -11.35
C THR A 539 -9.27 3.60 -10.78
N LEU A 540 -10.15 4.21 -11.58
CA LEU A 540 -11.46 4.68 -11.13
C LEU A 540 -12.38 3.52 -10.75
N ILE A 541 -12.41 2.42 -11.51
CA ILE A 541 -13.16 1.19 -11.16
C ILE A 541 -12.69 0.66 -9.80
N THR A 542 -11.37 0.58 -9.59
CA THR A 542 -10.80 0.12 -8.31
C THR A 542 -11.23 1.05 -7.17
N MET A 543 -11.19 2.36 -7.38
CA MET A 543 -11.61 3.34 -6.38
C MET A 543 -13.11 3.35 -6.11
N LEU A 544 -13.96 3.11 -7.12
CA LEU A 544 -15.40 2.96 -6.94
C LEU A 544 -15.74 1.71 -6.13
N SER A 545 -15.03 0.59 -6.35
CA SER A 545 -15.12 -0.60 -5.50
C SER A 545 -14.69 -0.29 -4.06
N VAL A 546 -13.58 0.44 -3.86
CA VAL A 546 -13.17 0.87 -2.52
C VAL A 546 -14.25 1.75 -1.87
N CYS A 547 -14.82 2.71 -2.61
CA CYS A 547 -15.90 3.57 -2.13
C CYS A 547 -17.14 2.77 -1.74
N SER A 548 -17.48 1.72 -2.49
CA SER A 548 -18.63 0.85 -2.20
C SER A 548 -18.43 0.03 -0.92
N HIS A 549 -17.19 -0.35 -0.59
CA HIS A 549 -16.86 -1.06 0.64
C HIS A 549 -16.82 -0.19 1.89
N VAL A 550 -16.39 1.08 1.79
CA VAL A 550 -16.32 2.01 2.94
C VAL A 550 -17.47 3.01 3.00
N ALA A 551 -18.47 2.88 2.12
CA ALA A 551 -19.57 3.82 1.96
C ALA A 551 -19.12 5.29 1.75
N ALA A 552 -18.01 5.51 1.03
CA ALA A 552 -17.43 6.83 0.78
C ALA A 552 -18.14 7.56 -0.38
N ILE A 553 -19.43 7.88 -0.19
CA ILE A 553 -20.30 8.44 -1.23
C ILE A 553 -19.79 9.76 -1.83
N ASN A 554 -19.14 10.62 -1.03
CA ASN A 554 -18.64 11.91 -1.50
C ASN A 554 -17.51 11.74 -2.52
N LEU A 555 -16.60 10.80 -2.29
CA LEU A 555 -15.55 10.50 -3.26
C LEU A 555 -16.13 9.81 -4.49
N GLY A 556 -17.10 8.90 -4.31
CA GLY A 556 -17.82 8.29 -5.43
C GLY A 556 -18.51 9.32 -6.34
N LYS A 557 -19.13 10.35 -5.76
CA LYS A 557 -19.71 11.48 -6.52
C LYS A 557 -18.63 12.29 -7.24
N TRP A 558 -17.52 12.59 -6.58
CA TRP A 558 -16.40 13.27 -7.23
C TRP A 558 -15.85 12.47 -8.42
N ILE A 559 -15.72 11.14 -8.29
CA ILE A 559 -15.32 10.26 -9.39
C ILE A 559 -16.36 10.31 -10.52
N HIS A 560 -17.65 10.26 -10.20
CA HIS A 560 -18.72 10.36 -11.21
C HIS A 560 -18.67 11.69 -11.97
N ASP A 561 -18.47 12.81 -11.28
CA ASP A 561 -18.31 14.13 -11.91
C ASP A 561 -17.03 14.19 -12.76
N TYR A 562 -15.94 13.59 -12.30
CA TYR A 562 -14.70 13.46 -13.07
C TYR A 562 -14.90 12.64 -14.36
N VAL A 563 -15.66 11.55 -14.31
CA VAL A 563 -15.99 10.74 -15.48
C VAL A 563 -16.77 11.54 -16.51
N LYS A 564 -17.78 12.32 -16.08
CA LYS A 564 -18.57 13.20 -16.97
C LYS A 564 -17.75 14.32 -17.63
N GLN A 565 -16.68 14.78 -16.96
CA GLN A 565 -15.80 15.83 -17.48
C GLN A 565 -14.71 15.28 -18.43
N THR A 566 -14.61 13.97 -18.60
CA THR A 566 -13.59 13.30 -19.41
C THR A 566 -14.23 12.46 -20.51
N THR A 567 -13.45 12.00 -21.49
CA THR A 567 -13.93 11.10 -22.57
C THR A 567 -14.12 9.65 -22.10
N LEU A 568 -14.38 9.42 -20.81
CA LEU A 568 -14.52 8.10 -20.19
C LEU A 568 -15.99 7.71 -19.95
N GLU A 569 -16.93 8.58 -20.29
CA GLU A 569 -18.38 8.38 -20.07
C GLU A 569 -18.93 7.16 -20.82
N ASP A 570 -18.34 6.80 -21.96
CA ASP A 570 -18.77 5.66 -22.79
C ASP A 570 -18.26 4.29 -22.29
N ASP A 571 -17.46 4.24 -21.22
CA ASP A 571 -16.95 2.98 -20.67
C ASP A 571 -18.04 2.24 -19.85
N VAL A 572 -18.56 1.15 -20.43
CA VAL A 572 -19.60 0.30 -19.82
C VAL A 572 -19.15 -0.31 -18.48
N SER A 573 -17.87 -0.65 -18.33
CA SER A 573 -17.34 -1.25 -17.10
C SER A 573 -17.28 -0.21 -15.97
N LEU A 574 -16.89 1.01 -16.30
CA LEU A 574 -16.84 2.13 -15.35
C LEU A 574 -18.25 2.56 -14.92
N SER A 575 -19.18 2.64 -15.86
CA SER A 575 -20.60 2.91 -15.58
C SER A 575 -21.21 1.83 -14.69
N THR A 576 -20.92 0.56 -14.95
CA THR A 576 -21.35 -0.56 -14.09
C THR A 576 -20.79 -0.45 -12.66
N ALA A 577 -19.52 -0.05 -12.52
CA ALA A 577 -18.92 0.20 -11.20
C ALA A 577 -19.56 1.38 -10.46
N LEU A 578 -20.01 2.43 -11.18
CA LEU A 578 -20.78 3.54 -10.60
C LEU A 578 -22.13 3.07 -10.07
N VAL A 579 -22.86 2.25 -10.84
CA VAL A 579 -24.12 1.63 -10.40
C VAL A 579 -23.90 0.83 -9.10
N ASP A 580 -22.89 -0.06 -9.05
CA ASP A 580 -22.58 -0.85 -7.85
C ASP A 580 -22.23 0.03 -6.64
N MET A 581 -21.43 1.08 -6.86
CA MET A 581 -21.03 2.01 -5.82
C MET A 581 -22.23 2.77 -5.24
N TYR A 582 -23.09 3.35 -6.08
CA TYR A 582 -24.28 4.05 -5.60
C TYR A 582 -25.26 3.10 -4.91
N ALA A 583 -25.48 1.90 -5.45
CA ALA A 583 -26.32 0.89 -4.83
C ALA A 583 -25.81 0.54 -3.42
N LYS A 584 -24.54 0.16 -3.27
CA LYS A 584 -23.96 -0.22 -1.96
C LYS A 584 -23.83 0.93 -0.97
N CYS A 585 -23.69 2.17 -1.45
CA CYS A 585 -23.72 3.37 -0.60
C CYS A 585 -25.13 3.81 -0.19
N GLY A 586 -26.18 3.06 -0.55
CA GLY A 586 -27.57 3.35 -0.18
C GLY A 586 -28.28 4.39 -1.05
N GLN A 587 -27.69 4.81 -2.18
CA GLN A 587 -28.32 5.74 -3.13
C GLN A 587 -28.90 4.98 -4.34
N LEU A 588 -29.87 4.10 -4.07
CA LEU A 588 -30.46 3.22 -5.09
C LEU A 588 -31.16 3.99 -6.23
N GLY A 589 -31.73 5.16 -5.94
CA GLY A 589 -32.32 6.04 -6.97
C GLY A 589 -31.29 6.49 -8.00
N VAL A 590 -30.16 7.03 -7.55
CA VAL A 590 -29.06 7.47 -8.42
C VAL A 590 -28.46 6.28 -9.16
N SER A 591 -28.33 5.13 -8.50
CA SER A 591 -27.89 3.87 -9.14
C SER A 591 -28.79 3.51 -10.33
N ARG A 592 -30.12 3.63 -10.18
CA ARG A 592 -31.08 3.34 -11.26
C ARG A 592 -31.03 4.39 -12.37
N GLU A 593 -30.82 5.67 -12.04
CA GLU A 593 -30.63 6.74 -13.03
C GLU A 593 -29.41 6.48 -13.91
N VAL A 594 -28.26 6.18 -13.29
CA VAL A 594 -27.02 5.86 -14.03
C VAL A 594 -27.20 4.61 -14.89
N PHE A 595 -27.83 3.57 -14.36
CA PHE A 595 -28.15 2.36 -15.12
C PHE A 595 -29.02 2.67 -16.35
N ASN A 596 -30.04 3.52 -16.19
CA ASN A 596 -30.93 3.91 -17.27
C ASN A 596 -30.25 4.81 -18.32
N SER A 597 -29.25 5.61 -17.96
CA SER A 597 -28.51 6.44 -18.92
C SER A 597 -27.47 5.68 -19.73
N MET A 598 -27.12 4.43 -19.37
CA MET A 598 -26.13 3.63 -20.11
C MET A 598 -26.63 3.32 -21.55
N PRO A 599 -25.82 3.59 -22.59
CA PRO A 599 -26.19 3.31 -23.99
C PRO A 599 -26.23 1.81 -24.29
N GLU A 600 -25.28 1.04 -23.73
CA GLU A 600 -25.25 -0.41 -23.77
C GLU A 600 -25.21 -0.98 -22.35
N ARG A 601 -26.01 -2.03 -22.10
CA ARG A 601 -26.10 -2.70 -20.80
C ARG A 601 -25.77 -4.17 -20.97
N ASP A 602 -24.58 -4.54 -20.52
CA ASP A 602 -24.13 -5.93 -20.52
C ASP A 602 -24.74 -6.72 -19.36
N ILE A 603 -24.55 -8.04 -19.36
CA ILE A 603 -25.09 -8.92 -18.32
C ILE A 603 -24.62 -8.56 -16.90
N VAL A 604 -23.43 -7.97 -16.77
CA VAL A 604 -22.85 -7.59 -15.47
C VAL A 604 -23.60 -6.38 -14.90
N SER A 605 -23.89 -5.37 -15.73
CA SER A 605 -24.68 -4.20 -15.33
C SER A 605 -26.08 -4.56 -14.83
N TRP A 606 -26.76 -5.50 -15.51
CA TRP A 606 -28.07 -6.02 -15.07
C TRP A 606 -27.96 -6.72 -13.71
N ASN A 607 -26.95 -7.59 -13.54
CA ASN A 607 -26.75 -8.33 -12.29
C ASN A 607 -26.46 -7.41 -11.11
N VAL A 608 -25.68 -6.33 -11.31
CA VAL A 608 -25.41 -5.31 -10.29
C VAL A 608 -26.70 -4.62 -9.86
N MET A 609 -27.57 -4.24 -10.81
CA MET A 609 -28.83 -3.59 -10.46
C MET A 609 -29.79 -4.52 -9.71
N ILE A 610 -29.92 -5.78 -10.16
CA ILE A 610 -30.72 -6.81 -9.48
C ILE A 610 -30.21 -7.04 -8.06
N SER A 611 -28.89 -7.20 -7.89
CA SER A 611 -28.29 -7.37 -6.57
C SER A 611 -28.46 -6.12 -5.69
N GLY A 612 -28.40 -4.93 -6.27
CA GLY A 612 -28.62 -3.67 -5.57
C GLY A 612 -30.00 -3.61 -4.94
N TYR A 613 -31.07 -3.88 -5.71
CA TYR A 613 -32.42 -3.99 -5.16
C TYR A 613 -32.53 -5.09 -4.10
N GLY A 614 -31.89 -6.25 -4.32
CA GLY A 614 -31.89 -7.36 -3.37
C GLY A 614 -31.22 -7.07 -2.02
N ILE A 615 -30.13 -6.30 -2.00
CA ILE A 615 -29.43 -5.89 -0.76
C ILE A 615 -30.31 -4.96 0.08
N HIS A 616 -31.11 -4.11 -0.57
CA HIS A 616 -32.00 -3.14 0.10
C HIS A 616 -33.39 -3.71 0.44
N GLY A 617 -33.64 -4.99 0.18
CA GLY A 617 -34.90 -5.65 0.50
C GLY A 617 -36.05 -5.39 -0.49
N TYR A 618 -35.75 -4.83 -1.66
CA TYR A 618 -36.70 -4.54 -2.74
C TYR A 618 -36.77 -5.71 -3.74
N ALA A 619 -37.13 -6.91 -3.27
CA ALA A 619 -37.07 -8.10 -4.11
C ALA A 619 -38.07 -8.11 -5.27
N ARG A 620 -39.21 -7.42 -5.17
CA ARG A 620 -40.16 -7.31 -6.30
C ARG A 620 -39.56 -6.50 -7.44
N GLU A 621 -38.94 -5.38 -7.11
CA GLU A 621 -38.23 -4.53 -8.05
C GLU A 621 -37.04 -5.27 -8.67
N ALA A 622 -36.34 -6.13 -7.91
CA ALA A 622 -35.30 -7.01 -8.45
C ALA A 622 -35.87 -8.00 -9.49
N ILE A 623 -37.06 -8.56 -9.25
CA ILE A 623 -37.77 -9.43 -10.20
C ILE A 623 -38.24 -8.64 -11.43
N ASP A 624 -38.72 -7.41 -11.26
CA ASP A 624 -39.13 -6.55 -12.36
C ASP A 624 -37.94 -6.22 -13.29
N VAL A 625 -36.78 -5.89 -12.73
CA VAL A 625 -35.54 -5.65 -13.49
C VAL A 625 -35.08 -6.91 -14.22
N PHE A 626 -35.21 -8.09 -13.62
CA PHE A 626 -34.96 -9.36 -14.30
C PHE A 626 -35.93 -9.60 -15.47
N GLY A 627 -37.21 -9.25 -15.30
CA GLY A 627 -38.19 -9.30 -16.38
C GLY A 627 -37.88 -8.32 -17.52
N GLU A 628 -37.36 -7.12 -17.21
CA GLU A 628 -36.84 -6.18 -18.21
C GLU A 628 -35.64 -6.75 -18.98
N MET A 629 -34.69 -7.37 -18.27
CA MET A 629 -33.53 -8.04 -18.87
C MET A 629 -33.95 -9.11 -19.89
N GLU A 630 -34.95 -9.93 -19.54
CA GLU A 630 -35.51 -10.96 -20.43
C GLU A 630 -36.19 -10.35 -21.67
N LYS A 631 -36.98 -9.29 -21.49
CA LYS A 631 -37.66 -8.58 -22.60
C LYS A 631 -36.66 -7.95 -23.58
N MET A 632 -35.52 -7.50 -23.07
CA MET A 632 -34.41 -6.96 -23.87
C MET A 632 -33.58 -8.03 -24.60
N GLY A 633 -33.90 -9.31 -24.41
CA GLY A 633 -33.19 -10.43 -25.06
C GLY A 633 -31.82 -10.74 -24.45
N VAL A 634 -31.48 -10.18 -23.28
CA VAL A 634 -30.22 -10.47 -22.59
C VAL A 634 -30.37 -11.80 -21.85
N ARG A 635 -29.58 -12.81 -22.24
CA ARG A 635 -29.69 -14.15 -21.66
C ARG A 635 -29.12 -14.18 -20.24
N PRO A 636 -29.90 -14.56 -19.20
CA PRO A 636 -29.40 -14.71 -17.83
C PRO A 636 -28.29 -15.75 -17.70
N ASN A 637 -27.40 -15.57 -16.71
CA ASN A 637 -26.34 -16.52 -16.36
C ASN A 637 -26.44 -16.96 -14.89
N ASP A 638 -25.48 -17.78 -14.44
CA ASP A 638 -25.40 -18.25 -13.06
C ASP A 638 -25.43 -17.10 -12.04
N ALA A 639 -24.70 -16.01 -12.29
CA ALA A 639 -24.66 -14.87 -11.39
C ALA A 639 -26.01 -14.12 -11.31
N THR A 640 -26.76 -14.06 -12.42
CA THR A 640 -28.11 -13.47 -12.45
C THR A 640 -29.07 -14.21 -11.52
N PHE A 641 -29.10 -15.55 -11.65
CA PHE A 641 -29.97 -16.38 -10.82
C PHE A 641 -29.55 -16.36 -9.35
N LEU A 642 -28.25 -16.30 -9.05
CA LEU A 642 -27.78 -16.13 -7.68
C LEU A 642 -28.27 -14.81 -7.06
N ALA A 643 -28.16 -13.69 -7.80
CA ALA A 643 -28.56 -12.38 -7.31
C ALA A 643 -30.06 -12.30 -6.99
N ILE A 644 -30.91 -12.81 -7.91
CA ILE A 644 -32.37 -12.78 -7.72
C ILE A 644 -32.84 -13.76 -6.63
N LEU A 645 -32.25 -14.96 -6.53
CA LEU A 645 -32.57 -15.91 -5.46
C LEU A 645 -32.14 -15.39 -4.08
N SER A 646 -31.01 -14.68 -4.01
CA SER A 646 -30.59 -14.00 -2.78
C SER A 646 -31.58 -12.90 -2.38
N ALA A 647 -32.11 -12.13 -3.35
CA ALA A 647 -33.14 -11.12 -3.10
C ALA A 647 -34.43 -11.76 -2.56
N CYS A 648 -34.88 -12.86 -3.18
CA CYS A 648 -36.02 -13.64 -2.69
C CYS A 648 -35.79 -14.18 -1.27
N SER A 649 -34.58 -14.70 -0.97
CA SER A 649 -34.21 -15.18 0.36
C SER A 649 -34.34 -14.09 1.43
N HIS A 650 -33.78 -12.91 1.18
CA HIS A 650 -33.85 -11.80 2.12
C HIS A 650 -35.27 -11.28 2.35
N SER A 651 -36.15 -11.40 1.35
CA SER A 651 -37.54 -10.90 1.42
C SER A 651 -38.57 -11.99 1.73
N GLY A 652 -38.14 -13.25 1.94
CA GLY A 652 -39.02 -14.38 2.25
C GLY A 652 -39.97 -14.80 1.12
N MET A 653 -39.66 -14.49 -0.14
CA MET A 653 -40.53 -14.79 -1.31
C MET A 653 -40.34 -16.24 -1.77
N VAL A 654 -40.94 -17.18 -1.02
CA VAL A 654 -40.74 -18.63 -1.22
C VAL A 654 -41.28 -19.12 -2.56
N THR A 655 -42.46 -18.66 -2.96
CA THR A 655 -43.14 -19.06 -4.20
C THR A 655 -42.33 -18.65 -5.43
N GLU A 656 -41.98 -17.38 -5.52
CA GLU A 656 -41.22 -16.78 -6.61
C GLU A 656 -39.80 -17.35 -6.66
N GLY A 657 -39.17 -17.56 -5.49
CA GLY A 657 -37.85 -18.19 -5.41
C GLY A 657 -37.82 -19.61 -5.98
N LYS A 658 -38.87 -20.41 -5.73
CA LYS A 658 -39.00 -21.76 -6.31
C LYS A 658 -39.20 -21.71 -7.83
N GLU A 659 -40.09 -20.84 -8.31
CA GLU A 659 -40.33 -20.66 -9.74
C GLU A 659 -39.05 -20.24 -10.48
N LEU A 660 -38.29 -19.30 -9.92
CA LEU A 660 -37.01 -18.83 -10.47
C LEU A 660 -35.95 -19.94 -10.46
N PHE A 661 -35.87 -20.74 -9.40
CA PHE A 661 -34.93 -21.87 -9.31
C PHE A 661 -35.24 -22.92 -10.38
N ASP A 662 -36.51 -23.22 -10.64
CA ASP A 662 -36.91 -24.13 -11.72
C ASP A 662 -36.67 -23.52 -13.11
N LYS A 663 -36.83 -22.20 -13.26
CA LYS A 663 -36.57 -21.47 -14.51
C LYS A 663 -35.12 -21.59 -14.98
N MET A 664 -34.16 -21.86 -14.08
CA MET A 664 -32.76 -22.11 -14.45
C MET A 664 -32.60 -23.24 -15.48
N LYS A 665 -33.46 -24.28 -15.41
CA LYS A 665 -33.46 -25.41 -16.36
C LYS A 665 -33.77 -24.96 -17.78
N ILE A 666 -34.67 -23.99 -17.94
CA ILE A 666 -35.05 -23.42 -19.24
C ILE A 666 -33.84 -22.77 -19.92
N TYR A 667 -32.98 -22.12 -19.13
CA TYR A 667 -31.76 -21.49 -19.61
C TYR A 667 -30.56 -22.44 -19.75
N SER A 668 -30.75 -23.74 -19.48
CA SER A 668 -29.68 -24.75 -19.43
C SER A 668 -28.59 -24.43 -18.41
N ILE A 669 -28.98 -23.79 -17.29
CA ILE A 669 -28.08 -23.42 -16.19
C ILE A 669 -28.19 -24.48 -15.10
N SER A 670 -27.05 -25.05 -14.72
CA SER A 670 -26.99 -26.09 -13.68
C SER A 670 -26.78 -25.45 -12.31
N PRO A 671 -27.66 -25.67 -11.31
CA PRO A 671 -27.53 -25.05 -10.00
C PRO A 671 -26.22 -25.40 -9.29
N THR A 672 -25.40 -24.38 -9.03
CA THR A 672 -24.19 -24.48 -8.18
C THR A 672 -24.52 -24.55 -6.68
N LEU A 673 -23.53 -24.88 -5.83
CA LEU A 673 -23.66 -24.87 -4.36
C LEU A 673 -24.25 -23.57 -3.81
N LYS A 674 -23.88 -22.42 -4.40
CA LYS A 674 -24.38 -21.11 -3.96
C LYS A 674 -25.88 -20.94 -4.19
N HIS A 675 -26.42 -21.45 -5.31
CA HIS A 675 -27.86 -21.41 -5.56
C HIS A 675 -28.62 -22.28 -4.57
N TYR A 676 -28.11 -23.47 -4.26
CA TYR A 676 -28.70 -24.32 -3.21
C TYR A 676 -28.65 -23.66 -1.83
N ALA A 677 -27.53 -23.00 -1.48
CA ALA A 677 -27.42 -22.26 -0.23
C ALA A 677 -28.49 -21.16 -0.11
N CYS A 678 -28.72 -20.37 -1.17
CA CYS A 678 -29.79 -19.37 -1.18
C CYS A 678 -31.18 -19.99 -1.01
N MET A 679 -31.46 -21.14 -1.65
CA MET A 679 -32.74 -21.82 -1.50
C MET A 679 -32.93 -22.41 -0.10
N VAL A 680 -31.88 -22.97 0.50
CA VAL A 680 -31.91 -23.51 1.86
C VAL A 680 -32.09 -22.38 2.88
N ASP A 681 -31.43 -21.24 2.68
CA ASP A 681 -31.62 -20.04 3.51
C ASP A 681 -33.05 -19.49 3.37
N LEU A 682 -33.59 -19.41 2.15
CA LEU A 682 -34.96 -18.97 1.87
C LEU A 682 -35.99 -19.88 2.56
N LEU A 683 -35.91 -21.20 2.35
CA LEU A 683 -36.83 -22.17 2.95
C LEU A 683 -36.67 -22.23 4.46
N GLY A 684 -35.42 -22.17 4.94
CA GLY A 684 -35.07 -22.20 6.35
C GLY A 684 -35.62 -21.01 7.11
N ARG A 685 -35.39 -19.78 6.63
CA ARG A 685 -35.93 -18.56 7.26
C ARG A 685 -37.45 -18.55 7.27
N SER A 686 -38.08 -19.00 6.18
CA SER A 686 -39.54 -19.07 6.06
C SER A 686 -40.18 -20.28 6.76
N GLY A 687 -39.44 -21.04 7.56
CA GLY A 687 -39.98 -22.13 8.40
C GLY A 687 -40.25 -23.45 7.69
N HIS A 688 -39.87 -23.59 6.42
CA HIS A 688 -40.05 -24.81 5.62
C HIS A 688 -38.87 -25.78 5.83
N LEU A 689 -38.54 -26.10 7.09
CA LEU A 689 -37.33 -26.85 7.47
C LEU A 689 -37.25 -28.25 6.83
N SER A 690 -38.34 -29.00 6.82
CA SER A 690 -38.39 -30.34 6.23
C SER A 690 -38.13 -30.32 4.72
N GLU A 691 -38.59 -29.27 4.04
CA GLU A 691 -38.35 -29.09 2.61
C GLU A 691 -36.88 -28.68 2.36
N ALA A 692 -36.32 -27.82 3.20
CA ALA A 692 -34.91 -27.45 3.16
C ALA A 692 -33.99 -28.66 3.39
N GLU A 693 -34.26 -29.50 4.41
CA GLU A 693 -33.50 -30.74 4.66
C GLU A 693 -33.61 -31.70 3.46
N ALA A 694 -34.81 -31.87 2.89
CA ALA A 694 -35.00 -32.71 1.71
C ALA A 694 -34.25 -32.20 0.47
N MET A 695 -34.14 -30.89 0.29
CA MET A 695 -33.39 -30.28 -0.81
C MET A 695 -31.88 -30.55 -0.67
N VAL A 696 -31.31 -30.35 0.52
CA VAL A 696 -29.89 -30.64 0.79
C VAL A 696 -29.56 -32.11 0.56
N LEU A 697 -30.47 -33.02 0.92
CA LEU A 697 -30.25 -34.46 0.75
C LEU A 697 -30.36 -34.94 -0.71
N LYS A 698 -31.12 -34.24 -1.56
CA LYS A 698 -31.36 -34.63 -2.96
C LYS A 698 -30.45 -33.94 -3.97
N MET A 699 -29.64 -32.96 -3.54
CA MET A 699 -28.84 -32.19 -4.47
C MET A 699 -27.69 -33.03 -5.07
N PRO A 700 -27.31 -32.79 -6.34
CA PRO A 700 -26.36 -33.62 -7.07
C PRO A 700 -24.88 -33.38 -6.67
N VAL A 701 -24.62 -32.37 -5.85
CA VAL A 701 -23.28 -31.95 -5.40
C VAL A 701 -23.17 -32.19 -3.89
N LYS A 702 -22.00 -32.59 -3.38
CA LYS A 702 -21.81 -32.79 -1.94
C LYS A 702 -21.97 -31.45 -1.18
N PRO A 703 -22.78 -31.38 -0.11
CA PRO A 703 -22.93 -30.14 0.65
C PRO A 703 -21.66 -29.75 1.40
N ASP A 704 -21.40 -28.45 1.46
CA ASP A 704 -20.31 -27.83 2.20
C ASP A 704 -20.79 -27.28 3.56
N GLY A 705 -19.87 -26.76 4.37
CA GLY A 705 -20.20 -26.18 5.67
C GLY A 705 -21.20 -25.03 5.57
N GLY A 706 -21.12 -24.20 4.52
CA GLY A 706 -22.04 -23.08 4.31
C GLY A 706 -23.51 -23.50 4.22
N ILE A 707 -23.82 -24.56 3.45
CA ILE A 707 -25.19 -25.09 3.34
C ILE A 707 -25.67 -25.69 4.66
N TRP A 708 -24.83 -26.49 5.33
CA TRP A 708 -25.18 -27.06 6.62
C TRP A 708 -25.35 -26.00 7.71
N GLY A 709 -24.53 -24.95 7.69
CA GLY A 709 -24.59 -23.81 8.59
C GLY A 709 -25.87 -23.00 8.39
N ALA A 710 -26.30 -22.77 7.15
CA ALA A 710 -27.57 -22.10 6.85
C ALA A 710 -28.78 -22.88 7.41
N LEU A 711 -28.80 -24.21 7.20
CA LEU A 711 -29.86 -25.07 7.73
C LEU A 711 -29.82 -25.14 9.26
N LEU A 712 -28.63 -25.22 9.87
CA LEU A 712 -28.46 -25.22 11.34
C LEU A 712 -28.92 -23.89 11.95
N GLY A 713 -28.62 -22.77 11.29
CA GLY A 713 -29.14 -21.46 11.65
C GLY A 713 -30.66 -21.40 11.59
N ALA A 714 -31.27 -22.00 10.56
CA ALA A 714 -32.72 -22.10 10.44
C ALA A 714 -33.35 -22.95 11.56
N CYS A 715 -32.72 -24.08 11.94
CA CYS A 715 -33.16 -24.89 13.09
C CYS A 715 -33.13 -24.08 14.39
N LYS A 716 -32.15 -23.19 14.57
CA LYS A 716 -32.11 -22.26 15.71
C LYS A 716 -33.25 -21.25 15.69
N ILE A 717 -33.62 -20.72 14.52
CA ILE A 717 -34.70 -19.72 14.38
C ILE A 717 -36.06 -20.33 14.76
N HIS A 718 -36.31 -21.57 14.34
CA HIS A 718 -37.61 -22.25 14.48
C HIS A 718 -37.66 -23.29 15.62
N ASP A 719 -36.65 -23.31 16.49
CA ASP A 719 -36.60 -24.17 17.68
C ASP A 719 -36.68 -25.69 17.41
N ASP A 720 -36.23 -26.16 16.24
CA ASP A 720 -36.20 -27.60 15.90
C ASP A 720 -34.88 -28.24 16.36
N VAL A 721 -34.90 -28.70 17.61
CA VAL A 721 -33.75 -29.34 18.28
C VAL A 721 -33.36 -30.66 17.60
N ALA A 722 -34.34 -31.47 17.19
CA ALA A 722 -34.09 -32.80 16.64
C ALA A 722 -33.43 -32.74 15.26
N MET A 723 -33.86 -31.80 14.41
CA MET A 723 -33.19 -31.53 13.13
C MET A 723 -31.83 -30.87 13.36
N GLY A 724 -31.73 -29.92 14.29
CA GLY A 724 -30.47 -29.25 14.65
C GLY A 724 -29.36 -30.24 15.01
N GLU A 725 -29.65 -31.26 15.82
CA GLU A 725 -28.68 -32.32 16.16
C GLU A 725 -28.20 -33.15 14.96
N ARG A 726 -29.11 -33.49 14.03
CA ARG A 726 -28.77 -34.25 12.82
C ARG A 726 -27.91 -33.43 11.87
N VAL A 727 -28.24 -32.15 11.71
CA VAL A 727 -27.57 -31.21 10.81
C VAL A 727 -26.20 -30.81 11.37
N ALA A 728 -26.10 -30.53 12.67
CA ALA A 728 -24.85 -30.16 13.32
C ALA A 728 -23.77 -31.26 13.17
N ARG A 729 -24.14 -32.53 13.29
CA ARG A 729 -23.21 -33.65 13.07
C ARG A 729 -22.61 -33.62 11.65
N LYS A 730 -23.44 -33.38 10.64
CA LYS A 730 -23.00 -33.30 9.24
C LYS A 730 -22.19 -32.03 8.96
N ALA A 731 -22.51 -30.91 9.62
CA ALA A 731 -21.75 -29.67 9.56
C ALA A 731 -20.33 -29.87 10.13
N LEU A 732 -20.24 -30.50 11.31
CA LEU A 732 -18.98 -30.78 12.00
C LEU A 732 -18.12 -31.84 11.29
N GLU A 733 -18.74 -32.83 10.65
CA GLU A 733 -18.02 -33.77 9.76
C GLU A 733 -17.45 -33.07 8.52
N SER A 734 -18.06 -31.98 8.07
CA SER A 734 -17.63 -31.24 6.88
C SER A 734 -16.53 -30.21 7.20
N GLU A 735 -16.68 -29.47 8.30
CA GLU A 735 -15.74 -28.43 8.76
C GLU A 735 -15.57 -28.49 10.29
N PRO A 736 -14.67 -29.35 10.80
CA PRO A 736 -14.50 -29.57 12.24
C PRO A 736 -13.96 -28.35 13.01
N GLU A 737 -13.28 -27.42 12.34
CA GLU A 737 -12.62 -26.25 12.95
C GLU A 737 -13.54 -25.01 13.02
N ASN A 738 -14.78 -25.11 12.57
CA ASN A 738 -15.70 -23.97 12.53
C ASN A 738 -16.41 -23.79 13.89
N ASP A 739 -15.84 -22.93 14.74
CA ASP A 739 -16.37 -22.57 16.06
C ASP A 739 -17.84 -22.12 16.04
N GLY A 740 -18.30 -21.57 14.91
CA GLY A 740 -19.67 -21.09 14.71
C GLY A 740 -20.74 -22.18 14.86
N TYR A 741 -20.46 -23.42 14.45
CA TYR A 741 -21.42 -24.52 14.57
C TYR A 741 -21.60 -24.97 16.02
N TYR A 742 -20.53 -24.96 16.82
CA TYR A 742 -20.59 -25.25 18.26
C TYR A 742 -21.39 -24.17 19.01
N ILE A 743 -21.20 -22.89 18.67
CA ILE A 743 -21.97 -21.78 19.24
C ILE A 743 -23.46 -21.89 18.85
N LEU A 744 -23.77 -22.23 17.59
CA LEU A 744 -25.15 -22.43 17.15
C LEU A 744 -25.81 -23.59 17.90
N MET A 745 -25.10 -24.69 18.10
CA MET A 745 -25.63 -25.85 18.83
C MET A 745 -25.83 -25.56 20.32
N SER A 746 -24.88 -24.86 20.95
CA SER A 746 -25.01 -24.39 22.34
C SER A 746 -26.23 -23.49 22.51
N ASN A 747 -26.48 -22.58 21.56
CA ASN A 747 -27.67 -21.73 21.56
C ASN A 747 -28.98 -22.54 21.43
N ILE A 748 -29.01 -23.57 20.55
CA ILE A 748 -30.18 -24.44 20.37
C ILE A 748 -30.47 -25.21 21.67
N TYR A 749 -29.45 -25.80 22.30
CA TYR A 749 -29.61 -26.54 23.55
C TYR A 749 -30.03 -25.64 24.72
N SER A 750 -29.42 -24.46 24.84
CA SER A 750 -29.78 -23.47 25.85
C SER A 750 -31.25 -23.06 25.72
N ARG A 751 -31.71 -22.78 24.50
CA ARG A 751 -33.10 -22.37 24.23
C ARG A 751 -34.12 -23.50 24.44
N ALA A 752 -33.69 -24.75 24.30
CA ALA A 752 -34.47 -25.94 24.63
C ALA A 752 -34.43 -26.34 26.12
N GLY A 753 -33.72 -25.59 26.98
CA GLY A 753 -33.55 -25.91 28.41
C GLY A 753 -32.68 -27.14 28.68
N ARG A 754 -31.93 -27.62 27.68
CA ARG A 754 -31.06 -28.80 27.74
C ARG A 754 -29.64 -28.43 28.18
N TRP A 755 -29.52 -27.94 29.42
CA TRP A 755 -28.27 -27.38 29.97
C TRP A 755 -27.16 -28.42 30.16
N LYS A 756 -27.50 -29.69 30.40
CA LYS A 756 -26.51 -30.77 30.54
C LYS A 756 -25.70 -30.96 29.27
N GLU A 757 -26.32 -30.84 28.11
CA GLU A 757 -25.68 -30.97 26.80
C GLU A 757 -24.84 -29.72 26.43
N VAL A 758 -25.16 -28.56 27.01
CA VAL A 758 -24.32 -27.34 26.92
C VAL A 758 -23.05 -27.48 27.77
N GLU A 759 -23.15 -28.16 28.92
CA GLU A 759 -22.05 -28.39 29.85
C GLU A 759 -21.09 -29.52 29.45
N THR A 760 -21.53 -30.48 28.63
CA THR A 760 -20.68 -31.62 28.22
C THR A 760 -19.56 -31.21 27.25
N PRO A 761 -18.28 -31.41 27.62
CA PRO A 761 -17.14 -31.07 26.77
C PRO A 761 -16.81 -32.27 25.84
N SER A 762 -17.64 -32.56 24.85
CA SER A 762 -17.39 -33.68 23.92
C SER A 762 -16.63 -33.31 22.65
N HIS A 763 -16.35 -32.03 22.37
CA HIS A 763 -15.56 -31.63 21.20
C HIS A 763 -14.60 -30.48 21.54
N ARG A 764 -13.32 -30.86 21.74
CA ARG A 764 -12.08 -30.10 22.02
C ARG A 764 -12.13 -28.69 22.66
N PRO A 765 -11.30 -28.44 23.69
CA PRO A 765 -11.11 -27.10 24.25
C PRO A 765 -10.44 -26.16 23.25
N ILE A 766 -10.97 -24.94 23.15
CA ILE A 766 -10.33 -23.80 22.49
C ILE A 766 -8.98 -23.56 23.19
N SER A 767 -7.87 -23.92 22.52
CA SER A 767 -6.53 -23.58 23.00
C SER A 767 -6.23 -22.13 22.62
N ALA A 768 -6.23 -21.23 23.59
CA ALA A 768 -5.62 -19.92 23.45
C ALA A 768 -4.12 -20.10 23.20
N VAL A 769 -3.68 -19.86 21.96
CA VAL A 769 -2.25 -19.82 21.62
C VAL A 769 -1.74 -18.42 21.97
N HIS A 770 -0.65 -18.39 22.75
CA HIS A 770 0.11 -17.24 23.25
C HIS A 770 -0.30 -16.65 24.61
N ALA A 771 -0.13 -17.44 25.68
CA ALA A 771 0.29 -16.91 26.97
C ALA A 771 1.83 -17.05 27.09
N ALA A 772 2.50 -15.93 27.34
CA ALA A 772 3.93 -15.85 27.59
C ALA A 772 4.33 -16.71 28.80
N GLU A 773 5.51 -17.35 28.71
CA GLU A 773 6.04 -18.23 29.75
C GLU A 773 6.21 -17.52 31.11
N PRO A 774 5.92 -18.21 32.23
CA PRO A 774 6.08 -17.64 33.56
C PRO A 774 7.55 -17.59 33.98
N ALA A 775 8.00 -16.41 34.39
CA ALA A 775 9.29 -16.21 35.05
C ALA A 775 9.32 -16.96 36.40
N LYS A 776 10.28 -17.89 36.53
CA LYS A 776 10.61 -18.56 37.79
C LYS A 776 11.36 -17.60 38.72
N ASN A 777 10.77 -17.31 39.88
CA ASN A 777 11.38 -17.42 41.22
C ASN A 777 10.55 -16.61 42.24
N PRO A 778 9.98 -17.23 43.30
CA PRO A 778 9.39 -16.47 44.39
C PRO A 778 10.46 -16.15 45.43
N VAL A 779 10.70 -14.86 45.68
CA VAL A 779 11.43 -14.39 46.86
C VAL A 779 10.42 -14.32 48.01
N LYS A 780 10.61 -15.15 49.04
CA LYS A 780 9.86 -15.09 50.30
C LYS A 780 10.22 -13.81 51.06
N ALA A 781 9.24 -12.94 51.30
CA ALA A 781 9.33 -11.87 52.29
C ALA A 781 8.74 -12.34 53.64
N LYS A 782 9.49 -12.07 54.71
CA LYS A 782 9.20 -12.41 56.11
C LYS A 782 7.96 -11.67 56.62
N GLU A 783 7.08 -12.39 57.31
CA GLU A 783 6.09 -11.81 58.21
C GLU A 783 6.75 -11.33 59.52
N SER A 784 6.27 -10.21 60.04
CA SER A 784 6.52 -9.75 61.41
C SER A 784 5.17 -9.50 62.10
N PRO A 785 5.01 -9.88 63.37
CA PRO A 785 3.70 -9.92 64.02
C PRO A 785 3.44 -8.65 64.83
N LEU A 786 2.27 -8.02 64.63
CA LEU A 786 1.70 -7.10 65.62
C LEU A 786 0.21 -7.40 65.82
N VAL A 787 -0.13 -7.44 67.11
CA VAL A 787 -1.37 -7.92 67.73
C VAL A 787 -2.45 -6.83 67.66
N ALA A 788 -3.66 -7.17 67.19
CA ALA A 788 -4.92 -6.59 67.67
C ALA A 788 -6.14 -7.45 67.26
N THR A 789 -6.88 -7.91 68.28
CA THR A 789 -8.31 -8.29 68.32
C THR A 789 -8.97 -8.88 67.06
N ARG A 790 -9.29 -10.19 67.11
CA ARG A 790 -10.07 -10.92 66.09
C ARG A 790 -11.47 -10.31 65.90
N PRO A 791 -11.79 -9.72 64.72
CA PRO A 791 -13.17 -9.49 64.30
C PRO A 791 -13.81 -10.85 63.97
N GLY A 792 -15.15 -10.96 64.07
CA GLY A 792 -15.87 -12.16 63.67
C GLY A 792 -15.50 -12.64 62.26
N LYS A 793 -15.50 -13.96 62.04
CA LYS A 793 -15.16 -14.58 60.76
C LYS A 793 -16.09 -14.01 59.68
N TRP A 794 -15.51 -13.31 58.70
CA TRP A 794 -16.27 -12.75 57.58
C TRP A 794 -16.85 -13.88 56.72
N ALA A 795 -18.06 -13.68 56.22
CA ALA A 795 -18.75 -14.51 55.24
C ALA A 795 -19.51 -13.59 54.26
N VAL A 796 -19.81 -14.07 53.05
CA VAL A 796 -20.44 -13.25 52.01
C VAL A 796 -21.78 -12.66 52.47
N ASP A 797 -22.52 -13.36 53.33
CA ASP A 797 -23.81 -12.96 53.90
C ASP A 797 -23.71 -12.22 55.24
N SER A 798 -22.50 -12.02 55.79
CA SER A 798 -22.29 -11.43 57.13
C SER A 798 -22.85 -10.01 57.28
N TRP A 799 -22.98 -9.27 56.18
CA TRP A 799 -23.58 -7.94 56.14
C TRP A 799 -25.07 -7.92 56.52
N THR A 800 -25.78 -9.05 56.40
CA THR A 800 -27.21 -9.16 56.76
C THR A 800 -27.46 -8.96 58.26
N SER A 801 -26.42 -9.15 59.09
CA SER A 801 -26.45 -8.89 60.53
C SER A 801 -26.22 -7.42 60.90
N LYS A 802 -25.92 -6.57 59.92
CA LYS A 802 -25.64 -5.14 60.08
C LYS A 802 -26.78 -4.29 59.55
N THR A 803 -26.83 -3.02 59.97
CA THR A 803 -27.82 -2.08 59.45
C THR A 803 -27.49 -1.71 58.00
N ALA A 804 -28.36 -2.11 57.07
CA ALA A 804 -28.27 -1.75 55.66
C ALA A 804 -29.10 -0.51 55.37
N LEU A 805 -28.42 0.58 54.99
CA LEU A 805 -29.08 1.83 54.59
C LEU A 805 -29.29 1.81 53.06
N GLN A 806 -30.34 2.48 52.57
CA GLN A 806 -30.63 2.66 51.13
C GLN A 806 -31.17 1.44 50.36
N LEU A 807 -31.33 0.26 50.97
CA LEU A 807 -31.96 -0.88 50.30
C LEU A 807 -33.47 -0.64 50.08
N PRO A 808 -34.04 -1.10 48.95
CA PRO A 808 -35.48 -1.09 48.74
C PRO A 808 -36.17 -2.20 49.55
N GLU A 809 -37.45 -2.01 49.84
CA GLU A 809 -38.33 -3.05 50.36
C GLU A 809 -39.11 -3.66 49.18
N TYR A 810 -38.86 -4.93 48.88
CA TYR A 810 -39.58 -5.66 47.83
C TYR A 810 -40.88 -6.25 48.38
N PRO A 811 -42.03 -6.10 47.68
CA PRO A 811 -43.31 -6.63 48.15
C PRO A 811 -43.35 -8.16 48.26
N ASP A 812 -42.70 -8.84 47.32
CA ASP A 812 -42.62 -10.30 47.27
C ASP A 812 -41.19 -10.76 47.57
N LYS A 813 -41.01 -11.40 48.74
CA LYS A 813 -39.72 -11.94 49.17
C LYS A 813 -39.36 -13.26 48.48
N GLU A 814 -40.35 -14.09 48.13
CA GLU A 814 -40.11 -15.36 47.45
C GLU A 814 -39.65 -15.10 46.01
N GLU A 815 -40.25 -14.12 45.34
CA GLU A 815 -39.81 -13.67 44.01
C GLU A 815 -38.38 -13.11 44.06
N LEU A 816 -38.07 -12.28 45.06
CA LEU A 816 -36.72 -11.76 45.26
C LEU A 816 -35.68 -12.88 45.40
N GLU A 817 -35.93 -13.87 46.27
CA GLU A 817 -35.04 -15.02 46.47
C GLU A 817 -34.92 -15.89 45.21
N SER A 818 -36.00 -16.03 44.43
CA SER A 818 -35.98 -16.73 43.14
C SER A 818 -35.08 -16.03 42.12
N VAL A 819 -35.19 -14.70 42.02
CA VAL A 819 -34.35 -13.89 41.13
C VAL A 819 -32.89 -13.93 41.55
N LEU A 820 -32.59 -13.81 42.86
CA LEU A 820 -31.21 -13.86 43.35
C LEU A 820 -30.55 -15.22 43.08
N ARG A 821 -31.25 -16.34 43.30
CA ARG A 821 -30.76 -17.68 42.91
C ARG A 821 -30.52 -17.81 41.41
N THR A 822 -31.35 -17.14 40.60
CA THR A 822 -31.16 -17.10 39.15
C THR A 822 -29.84 -16.38 38.80
N ILE A 823 -29.59 -15.21 39.39
CA ILE A 823 -28.36 -14.43 39.19
C ILE A 823 -27.12 -15.16 39.73
N GLU A 824 -27.23 -15.86 40.86
CA GLU A 824 -26.15 -16.72 41.39
C GLU A 824 -25.74 -17.83 40.42
N SER A 825 -26.70 -18.39 39.66
CA SER A 825 -26.39 -19.41 38.64
C SER A 825 -25.81 -18.83 37.35
N PHE A 826 -25.83 -17.50 37.16
CA PHE A 826 -25.23 -16.86 36.00
C PHE A 826 -23.70 -16.73 36.10
N PRO A 827 -23.01 -16.70 34.94
CA PRO A 827 -21.58 -16.42 34.88
C PRO A 827 -21.18 -15.09 35.54
N PRO A 828 -19.93 -14.95 36.00
CA PRO A 828 -19.43 -13.65 36.44
C PRO A 828 -19.39 -12.65 35.29
N ILE A 829 -19.68 -11.36 35.56
CA ILE A 829 -19.56 -10.29 34.56
C ILE A 829 -18.07 -9.99 34.31
N VAL A 830 -17.30 -9.86 35.40
CA VAL A 830 -15.85 -9.63 35.36
C VAL A 830 -15.06 -10.75 36.04
N PHE A 831 -13.82 -10.96 35.61
CA PHE A 831 -12.94 -11.97 36.21
C PHE A 831 -12.01 -11.35 37.27
N ALA A 832 -11.68 -12.11 38.32
CA ALA A 832 -10.80 -11.69 39.40
C ALA A 832 -9.41 -11.23 38.92
N GLY A 833 -8.88 -11.83 37.85
CA GLY A 833 -7.62 -11.42 37.23
C GLY A 833 -7.66 -10.00 36.67
N GLU A 834 -8.77 -9.59 36.05
CA GLU A 834 -8.94 -8.24 35.50
C GLU A 834 -8.99 -7.19 36.63
N ALA A 835 -9.67 -7.50 37.75
CA ALA A 835 -9.75 -6.63 38.93
C ALA A 835 -8.39 -6.45 39.61
N ARG A 836 -7.59 -7.53 39.72
CA ARG A 836 -6.20 -7.44 40.21
C ARG A 836 -5.34 -6.54 39.34
N HIS A 837 -5.47 -6.67 38.01
CA HIS A 837 -4.71 -5.84 37.09
C HIS A 837 -5.07 -4.35 37.22
N LEU A 838 -6.36 -4.04 37.41
CA LEU A 838 -6.78 -2.67 37.72
C LEU A 838 -6.18 -2.16 39.03
N GLU A 839 -6.14 -2.97 40.08
CA GLU A 839 -5.51 -2.61 41.36
C GLU A 839 -4.02 -2.24 41.18
N GLU A 840 -3.27 -2.99 40.36
CA GLU A 840 -1.87 -2.67 40.02
C GLU A 840 -1.73 -1.35 39.27
N ARG A 841 -2.70 -0.97 38.43
CA ARG A 841 -2.72 0.32 37.73
C ARG A 841 -3.11 1.47 38.66
N LEU A 842 -4.06 1.25 39.57
CA LEU A 842 -4.41 2.21 40.61
C LEU A 842 -3.26 2.43 41.61
N ALA A 843 -2.44 1.41 41.87
CA ALA A 843 -1.24 1.53 42.69
C ALA A 843 -0.24 2.52 42.08
N ASP A 844 -0.04 2.49 40.75
CA ASP A 844 0.79 3.47 40.05
C ASP A 844 0.20 4.88 40.15
N ALA A 845 -1.13 5.02 40.09
CA ALA A 845 -1.80 6.31 40.26
C ALA A 845 -1.63 6.88 41.68
N ALA A 846 -1.69 6.04 42.72
CA ALA A 846 -1.47 6.44 44.11
C ALA A 846 -0.09 7.10 44.34
N VAL A 847 0.92 6.68 43.58
CA VAL A 847 2.30 7.17 43.68
C VAL A 847 2.70 8.12 42.55
N GLY A 848 1.72 8.63 41.78
CA GLY A 848 1.95 9.63 40.73
C GLY A 848 2.65 9.13 39.46
N LYS A 849 2.67 7.81 39.22
CA LYS A 849 3.22 7.19 37.99
C LYS A 849 2.18 7.01 36.89
N ALA A 850 0.89 7.01 37.24
CA ALA A 850 -0.23 6.96 36.31
C ALA A 850 -1.31 7.97 36.75
N PHE A 851 -2.33 8.17 35.92
CA PHE A 851 -3.47 9.02 36.24
C PHE A 851 -4.78 8.29 35.93
N LEU A 852 -5.72 8.27 36.88
CA LEU A 852 -7.03 7.65 36.68
C LEU A 852 -7.99 8.62 36.00
N LEU A 853 -8.56 8.17 34.88
CA LEU A 853 -9.71 8.77 34.22
C LEU A 853 -10.91 7.84 34.43
N GLN A 854 -11.78 8.21 35.36
CA GLN A 854 -13.06 7.54 35.58
C GLN A 854 -14.20 8.38 34.98
N GLY A 855 -15.09 7.81 34.16
CA GLY A 855 -16.18 8.57 33.58
C GLY A 855 -17.35 7.76 33.04
N GLY A 856 -18.54 8.35 33.05
CA GLY A 856 -19.77 7.74 32.53
C GLY A 856 -21.03 8.38 33.12
N ASP A 857 -22.17 7.71 32.98
CA ASP A 857 -23.46 8.20 33.44
C ASP A 857 -23.59 8.19 34.97
N CYS A 858 -24.47 9.03 35.51
CA CYS A 858 -24.80 9.09 36.93
C CYS A 858 -25.64 7.92 37.43
N ALA A 859 -26.57 7.50 36.60
CA ALA A 859 -27.29 6.25 36.68
C ALA A 859 -27.56 5.84 35.23
N GLU A 860 -27.21 4.61 34.88
CA GLU A 860 -27.54 4.04 33.57
C GLU A 860 -29.05 3.83 33.47
N SER A 861 -29.62 4.05 32.28
CA SER A 861 -31.02 3.77 32.02
C SER A 861 -31.20 2.61 31.04
N PHE A 862 -32.16 1.74 31.33
CA PHE A 862 -32.61 0.67 30.44
C PHE A 862 -33.16 1.20 29.11
N LYS A 863 -33.59 2.47 29.04
CA LYS A 863 -34.08 3.13 27.82
C LYS A 863 -32.94 3.62 26.92
N GLU A 864 -31.80 3.97 27.51
CA GLU A 864 -30.62 4.49 26.79
C GLU A 864 -29.67 3.37 26.34
N PHE A 865 -30.00 2.10 26.63
CA PHE A 865 -29.22 0.93 26.24
C PHE A 865 -29.25 0.72 24.72
N ASN A 866 -28.21 1.20 24.04
CA ASN A 866 -27.94 0.91 22.63
C ASN A 866 -26.43 0.99 22.33
N ALA A 867 -26.02 0.32 21.25
CA ALA A 867 -24.60 0.23 20.88
C ALA A 867 -23.95 1.59 20.55
N ASN A 868 -24.72 2.56 20.01
CA ASN A 868 -24.21 3.88 19.66
C ASN A 868 -23.84 4.68 20.91
N ASN A 869 -24.70 4.71 21.93
CA ASN A 869 -24.45 5.39 23.19
C ASN A 869 -23.22 4.81 23.90
N ILE A 870 -23.11 3.48 23.96
CA ILE A 870 -21.96 2.79 24.57
C ILE A 870 -20.68 3.16 23.82
N ARG A 871 -20.70 3.05 22.49
CA ARG A 871 -19.56 3.41 21.62
C ARG A 871 -19.16 4.86 21.79
N ASP A 872 -20.11 5.79 21.83
CA ASP A 872 -19.82 7.22 21.84
C ASP A 872 -19.28 7.67 23.20
N THR A 873 -19.81 7.15 24.31
CA THR A 873 -19.23 7.37 25.66
C THR A 873 -17.83 6.76 25.76
N PHE A 874 -17.63 5.55 25.24
CA PHE A 874 -16.30 4.93 25.16
C PHE A 874 -15.32 5.78 24.32
N ARG A 875 -15.79 6.31 23.19
CA ARG A 875 -15.01 7.19 22.31
C ARG A 875 -14.53 8.45 23.03
N VAL A 876 -15.39 9.12 23.81
CA VAL A 876 -14.98 10.30 24.61
C VAL A 876 -13.91 9.93 25.63
N LEU A 877 -14.05 8.78 26.32
CA LEU A 877 -13.02 8.28 27.24
C LEU A 877 -11.69 8.00 26.54
N LEU A 878 -11.69 7.50 25.30
CA LEU A 878 -10.49 7.32 24.49
C LEU A 878 -9.86 8.66 24.12
N GLN A 879 -10.65 9.63 23.65
CA GLN A 879 -10.16 10.96 23.27
C GLN A 879 -9.53 11.67 24.49
N MET A 880 -10.23 11.71 25.62
CA MET A 880 -9.71 12.28 26.87
C MET A 880 -8.45 11.54 27.33
N GLY A 881 -8.43 10.21 27.23
CA GLY A 881 -7.26 9.40 27.55
C GLY A 881 -6.06 9.76 26.67
N ALA A 882 -6.24 9.95 25.37
CA ALA A 882 -5.19 10.37 24.46
C ALA A 882 -4.65 11.78 24.79
N VAL A 883 -5.55 12.73 25.08
CA VAL A 883 -5.19 14.09 25.52
C VAL A 883 -4.34 14.04 26.80
N LEU A 884 -4.77 13.28 27.80
CA LEU A 884 -4.07 13.13 29.07
C LEU A 884 -2.72 12.42 28.91
N MET A 885 -2.65 11.33 28.14
CA MET A 885 -1.41 10.60 27.90
C MET A 885 -0.38 11.46 27.15
N PHE A 886 -0.79 12.10 26.06
CA PHE A 886 0.11 12.88 25.22
C PHE A 886 0.48 14.22 25.87
N GLY A 887 -0.52 14.94 26.39
CA GLY A 887 -0.32 16.24 27.04
C GLY A 887 0.36 16.13 28.41
N GLY A 888 -0.04 15.15 29.23
CA GLY A 888 0.52 14.90 30.56
C GLY A 888 1.82 14.08 30.56
N GLN A 889 2.10 13.34 29.47
CA GLN A 889 3.25 12.44 29.33
C GLN A 889 3.33 11.36 30.42
N MET A 890 2.18 10.73 30.73
CA MET A 890 2.10 9.62 31.69
C MET A 890 0.98 8.62 31.31
N PRO A 891 1.07 7.35 31.74
CA PRO A 891 0.01 6.37 31.55
C PRO A 891 -1.33 6.82 32.16
N VAL A 892 -2.43 6.51 31.47
CA VAL A 892 -3.80 6.81 31.92
C VAL A 892 -4.57 5.51 32.15
N VAL A 893 -5.09 5.33 33.36
CA VAL A 893 -5.97 4.22 33.73
C VAL A 893 -7.40 4.62 33.38
N ARG A 894 -8.07 3.87 32.50
CA ARG A 894 -9.42 4.22 32.01
C ARG A 894 -10.46 3.33 32.66
N VAL A 895 -11.38 3.95 33.40
CA VAL A 895 -12.46 3.24 34.09
C VAL A 895 -13.81 3.84 33.69
N GLY A 896 -14.63 3.06 33.01
CA GLY A 896 -16.01 3.43 32.69
C GLY A 896 -16.92 3.29 33.91
N ARG A 897 -17.73 4.30 34.20
CA ARG A 897 -18.93 4.13 35.03
C ARG A 897 -20.09 3.69 34.13
N MET A 898 -19.97 2.45 33.64
CA MET A 898 -20.80 1.82 32.63
C MET A 898 -20.88 0.31 32.94
N ALA A 899 -21.94 -0.35 32.49
CA ALA A 899 -22.18 -1.78 32.72
C ALA A 899 -22.38 -2.17 34.19
N GLY A 900 -23.09 -1.35 34.98
CA GLY A 900 -23.43 -1.72 36.37
C GLY A 900 -24.05 -0.62 37.23
N GLN A 901 -24.00 0.66 36.82
CA GLN A 901 -24.49 1.78 37.61
C GLN A 901 -26.00 1.99 37.44
N PHE A 902 -26.80 0.94 37.67
CA PHE A 902 -28.27 1.02 37.54
C PHE A 902 -28.98 1.46 38.83
N ALA A 903 -28.27 1.58 39.95
CA ALA A 903 -28.84 1.99 41.24
C ALA A 903 -28.38 3.39 41.64
N LYS A 904 -29.21 4.12 42.40
CA LYS A 904 -28.91 5.47 42.90
C LYS A 904 -29.39 5.67 44.34
N PRO A 905 -28.55 6.20 45.25
CA PRO A 905 -28.97 6.47 46.62
C PRO A 905 -29.88 7.72 46.66
N ARG A 906 -30.81 7.75 47.62
CA ARG A 906 -31.81 8.83 47.78
C ARG A 906 -31.73 9.45 49.17
N SER A 907 -31.96 10.77 49.22
CA SER A 907 -32.09 11.48 50.51
C SER A 907 -33.37 11.09 51.23
N GLU A 908 -34.49 11.07 50.49
CA GLU A 908 -35.81 10.72 51.01
C GLU A 908 -36.32 9.43 50.37
N PRO A 909 -36.95 8.53 51.15
CA PRO A 909 -37.51 7.28 50.62
C PRO A 909 -38.72 7.52 49.70
N PHE A 910 -39.39 8.67 49.83
CA PHE A 910 -40.56 9.05 49.01
C PHE A 910 -40.32 10.37 48.28
N GLU A 911 -40.95 10.51 47.11
CA GLU A 911 -41.01 11.73 46.30
C GLU A 911 -42.46 12.19 46.22
N GLU A 912 -42.71 13.49 46.41
CA GLU A 912 -44.04 14.08 46.35
C GLU A 912 -44.14 15.07 45.19
N LYS A 913 -45.12 14.88 44.30
CA LYS A 913 -45.45 15.80 43.20
C LYS A 913 -46.95 16.03 43.15
N ASN A 914 -47.36 17.29 43.09
CA ASN A 914 -48.76 17.70 43.01
C ASN A 914 -49.67 17.05 44.09
N GLY A 915 -49.15 16.87 45.31
CA GLY A 915 -49.87 16.25 46.44
C GLY A 915 -49.93 14.71 46.44
N VAL A 916 -49.32 14.04 45.45
CA VAL A 916 -49.22 12.57 45.40
C VAL A 916 -47.83 12.14 45.87
N LYS A 917 -47.77 11.26 46.88
CA LYS A 917 -46.53 10.75 47.49
C LYS A 917 -46.27 9.31 47.06
N LEU A 918 -45.19 9.07 46.32
CA LEU A 918 -44.78 7.75 45.82
C LEU A 918 -43.33 7.41 46.25
N PRO A 919 -42.92 6.13 46.24
CA PRO A 919 -41.51 5.77 46.44
C PRO A 919 -40.58 6.55 45.50
N SER A 920 -39.45 7.00 46.02
CA SER A 920 -38.42 7.66 45.20
C SER A 920 -37.88 6.70 44.12
N TYR A 921 -37.57 7.24 42.95
CA TYR A 921 -36.77 6.53 41.94
C TYR A 921 -35.39 6.17 42.52
N ARG A 922 -35.09 4.87 42.63
CA ARG A 922 -33.81 4.36 43.14
C ARG A 922 -32.91 3.78 42.04
N GLY A 923 -33.31 3.92 40.78
CA GLY A 923 -32.56 3.45 39.62
C GLY A 923 -33.22 2.25 38.95
N ASP A 924 -32.84 2.00 37.69
CA ASP A 924 -33.55 1.07 36.82
C ASP A 924 -33.45 -0.40 37.23
N ASN A 925 -32.45 -0.80 38.03
CA ASN A 925 -32.42 -2.15 38.61
C ASN A 925 -33.35 -2.34 39.82
N ILE A 926 -34.03 -1.29 40.29
CA ILE A 926 -34.96 -1.33 41.43
C ILE A 926 -36.39 -0.99 40.99
N ASN A 927 -36.63 0.23 40.48
CA ASN A 927 -37.97 0.71 40.09
C ASN A 927 -37.90 1.67 38.90
N GLY A 928 -39.03 1.93 38.24
CA GLY A 928 -39.10 2.74 37.03
C GLY A 928 -39.11 4.25 37.28
N ASP A 929 -38.68 5.01 36.27
CA ASP A 929 -38.50 6.46 36.29
C ASP A 929 -39.83 7.25 36.20
N ALA A 930 -40.86 6.69 35.56
CA ALA A 930 -42.19 7.31 35.49
C ALA A 930 -42.81 7.48 36.89
N PHE A 931 -43.42 8.64 37.16
CA PHE A 931 -44.05 8.98 38.44
C PHE A 931 -45.47 8.38 38.52
N GLU A 932 -45.54 7.06 38.47
CA GLU A 932 -46.76 6.26 38.51
C GLU A 932 -46.59 5.16 39.56
N GLU A 933 -47.65 4.82 40.30
CA GLU A 933 -47.60 3.85 41.40
C GLU A 933 -47.00 2.50 40.97
N LYS A 934 -47.48 1.93 39.86
CA LYS A 934 -46.97 0.68 39.29
C LYS A 934 -45.49 0.77 38.90
N SER A 935 -45.06 1.91 38.34
CA SER A 935 -43.68 2.13 37.93
C SER A 935 -42.74 2.28 39.15
N ARG A 936 -43.21 2.93 40.22
CA ARG A 936 -42.42 3.20 41.43
C ARG A 936 -42.28 2.03 42.38
N MET A 937 -43.07 0.97 42.21
CA MET A 937 -42.94 -0.26 42.99
C MET A 937 -41.63 -0.99 42.66
N PRO A 938 -40.82 -1.40 43.66
CA PRO A 938 -39.63 -2.22 43.42
C PRO A 938 -39.97 -3.58 42.78
N ASP A 939 -39.24 -3.93 41.71
CA ASP A 939 -39.45 -5.16 40.94
C ASP A 939 -38.13 -5.96 40.87
N PRO A 940 -38.06 -7.17 41.48
CA PRO A 940 -36.85 -7.99 41.47
C PRO A 940 -36.37 -8.36 40.05
N GLN A 941 -37.27 -8.58 39.08
CA GLN A 941 -36.91 -9.01 37.72
C GLN A 941 -36.02 -8.00 36.99
N ARG A 942 -36.07 -6.73 37.41
CA ARG A 942 -35.19 -5.68 36.91
C ARG A 942 -33.70 -5.97 37.18
N MET A 943 -33.36 -6.74 38.21
CA MET A 943 -31.98 -7.14 38.47
C MET A 943 -31.44 -8.12 37.42
N ILE A 944 -32.27 -9.05 36.93
CA ILE A 944 -31.90 -9.94 35.82
C ILE A 944 -31.65 -9.11 34.56
N ARG A 945 -32.54 -8.15 34.28
CA ARG A 945 -32.36 -7.24 33.14
C ARG A 945 -31.08 -6.41 33.27
N ALA A 946 -30.78 -5.90 34.46
CA ALA A 946 -29.53 -5.17 34.74
C ALA A 946 -28.30 -6.05 34.47
N TYR A 947 -28.28 -7.28 34.97
CA TYR A 947 -27.22 -8.25 34.68
C TYR A 947 -27.03 -8.45 33.18
N CYS A 948 -28.11 -8.73 32.43
CA CYS A 948 -28.04 -8.96 30.99
C CYS A 948 -27.50 -7.73 30.23
N GLN A 949 -27.94 -6.52 30.59
CA GLN A 949 -27.44 -5.28 29.97
C GLN A 949 -26.00 -4.97 30.35
N SER A 950 -25.59 -5.22 31.60
CA SER A 950 -24.19 -5.10 32.03
C SER A 950 -23.29 -6.05 31.26
N ALA A 951 -23.66 -7.34 31.18
CA ALA A 951 -22.89 -8.34 30.43
C ALA A 951 -22.78 -7.97 28.93
N ALA A 952 -23.88 -7.55 28.31
CA ALA A 952 -23.89 -7.11 26.91
C ALA A 952 -23.02 -5.86 26.68
N THR A 953 -23.12 -4.87 27.58
CA THR A 953 -22.32 -3.63 27.51
C THR A 953 -20.83 -3.94 27.66
N LEU A 954 -20.45 -4.75 28.64
CA LEU A 954 -19.05 -5.11 28.86
C LEU A 954 -18.47 -5.92 27.70
N ASN A 955 -19.23 -6.85 27.12
CA ASN A 955 -18.78 -7.59 25.95
C ASN A 955 -18.55 -6.67 24.74
N LEU A 956 -19.41 -5.67 24.55
CA LEU A 956 -19.21 -4.67 23.50
C LEU A 956 -17.98 -3.78 23.79
N LEU A 957 -17.78 -3.37 25.04
CA LEU A 957 -16.60 -2.61 25.45
C LEU A 957 -15.31 -3.41 25.25
N ARG A 958 -15.28 -4.70 25.61
CA ARG A 958 -14.16 -5.60 25.33
C ARG A 958 -13.87 -5.67 23.83
N ALA A 959 -14.90 -5.83 23.00
CA ALA A 959 -14.76 -5.84 21.55
C ALA A 959 -14.21 -4.51 20.99
N PHE A 960 -14.61 -3.35 21.53
CA PHE A 960 -14.02 -2.07 21.13
C PHE A 960 -12.57 -1.87 21.62
N ALA A 961 -12.29 -2.33 22.83
CA ALA A 961 -10.98 -2.20 23.47
C ALA A 961 -9.90 -3.06 22.79
N THR A 962 -10.24 -4.26 22.29
CA THR A 962 -9.30 -5.20 21.68
C THR A 962 -9.48 -5.41 20.17
N GLY A 963 -10.67 -5.14 19.61
CA GLY A 963 -11.01 -5.35 18.20
C GLY A 963 -10.53 -4.23 17.25
N GLY A 964 -9.49 -3.49 17.61
CA GLY A 964 -8.89 -2.43 16.78
C GLY A 964 -9.68 -1.13 16.69
N TYR A 965 -10.81 -0.98 17.41
CA TYR A 965 -11.49 0.33 17.53
C TYR A 965 -10.67 1.32 18.38
N ALA A 966 -10.07 0.82 19.46
CA ALA A 966 -9.19 1.58 20.34
C ALA A 966 -7.72 1.69 19.89
N ALA A 967 -7.39 1.27 18.66
CA ALA A 967 -6.03 1.37 18.14
C ALA A 967 -5.58 2.84 18.06
N MET A 968 -4.36 3.15 18.53
CA MET A 968 -3.84 4.52 18.59
C MET A 968 -3.70 5.18 17.21
N GLN A 969 -3.58 4.38 16.14
CA GLN A 969 -3.60 4.83 14.74
C GLN A 969 -4.92 5.46 14.32
N ARG A 970 -6.01 5.19 15.06
CA ARG A 970 -7.34 5.70 14.80
C ARG A 970 -7.67 6.94 15.63
N VAL A 971 -6.68 7.54 16.31
CA VAL A 971 -6.87 8.72 17.15
C VAL A 971 -7.57 9.87 16.40
N THR A 972 -7.31 10.01 15.09
CA THR A 972 -7.98 10.98 14.19
C THR A 972 -9.44 10.60 13.88
N GLN A 973 -9.78 9.31 13.86
CA GLN A 973 -11.13 8.79 13.59
C GLN A 973 -12.04 8.84 14.83
N TRP A 974 -11.50 9.11 16.01
CA TRP A 974 -12.31 9.27 17.22
C TRP A 974 -13.03 10.62 17.30
N ASN A 975 -12.91 11.49 16.30
CA ASN A 975 -13.70 12.71 16.22
C ASN A 975 -15.20 12.39 16.21
N LEU A 976 -15.96 13.15 17.00
CA LEU A 976 -17.42 13.12 17.01
C LEU A 976 -17.93 14.23 16.09
N ASP A 977 -18.92 13.94 15.25
CA ASP A 977 -19.43 14.86 14.22
C ASP A 977 -19.77 16.26 14.78
N PHE A 978 -20.35 16.31 15.99
CA PHE A 978 -20.72 17.58 16.63
C PHE A 978 -19.53 18.35 17.26
N THR A 979 -18.36 17.71 17.38
CA THR A 979 -17.11 18.34 17.84
C THR A 979 -16.30 18.91 16.68
N GLU A 980 -16.60 18.56 15.42
CA GLU A 980 -15.82 18.95 14.23
C GLU A 980 -15.77 20.45 13.92
N HIS A 981 -16.55 21.26 14.65
CA HIS A 981 -16.61 22.71 14.56
C HIS A 981 -16.50 23.39 15.94
N SER A 982 -15.72 22.80 16.83
CA SER A 982 -15.43 23.36 18.16
C SER A 982 -13.94 23.58 18.34
N GLU A 983 -13.56 24.63 19.06
CA GLU A 983 -12.15 24.93 19.38
C GLU A 983 -11.44 23.71 19.99
N GLN A 984 -12.11 22.96 20.87
CA GLN A 984 -11.53 21.77 21.48
C GLN A 984 -11.42 20.60 20.51
N GLY A 985 -12.33 20.48 19.54
CA GLY A 985 -12.22 19.53 18.44
C GLY A 985 -11.02 19.84 17.54
N ASP A 986 -10.76 21.11 17.25
CA ASP A 986 -9.60 21.52 16.47
C ASP A 986 -8.28 21.29 17.22
N ARG A 987 -8.23 21.62 18.52
CA ARG A 987 -7.07 21.26 19.38
C ARG A 987 -6.85 19.75 19.47
N TYR A 988 -7.93 18.97 19.49
CA TYR A 988 -7.82 17.52 19.48
C TYR A 988 -7.31 16.99 18.13
N LYS A 989 -7.76 17.54 17.00
CA LYS A 989 -7.21 17.21 15.66
C LYS A 989 -5.72 17.49 15.58
N GLU A 990 -5.26 18.64 16.08
CA GLU A 990 -3.83 18.97 16.12
C GLU A 990 -3.05 17.95 16.98
N LEU A 991 -3.57 17.61 18.17
CA LEU A 991 -2.98 16.58 19.02
C LEU A 991 -2.94 15.21 18.31
N ALA A 992 -4.01 14.84 17.63
CA ALA A 992 -4.10 13.59 16.88
C ALA A 992 -3.05 13.52 15.76
N HIS A 993 -2.82 14.62 15.03
CA HIS A 993 -1.73 14.72 14.05
C HIS A 993 -0.36 14.51 14.69
N ARG A 994 -0.10 15.14 15.84
CA ARG A 994 1.18 14.98 16.55
C ARG A 994 1.38 13.58 17.13
N VAL A 995 0.30 12.92 17.54
CA VAL A 995 0.34 11.50 17.93
C VAL A 995 0.68 10.65 16.71
N ASP A 996 0.07 10.91 15.55
CA ASP A 996 0.37 10.19 14.31
C ASP A 996 1.85 10.35 13.88
N GLU A 997 2.41 11.55 13.96
CA GLU A 997 3.85 11.78 13.75
C GLU A 997 4.73 10.98 14.72
N ALA A 998 4.36 10.96 16.01
CA ALA A 998 5.09 10.20 17.03
C ALA A 998 5.01 8.69 16.77
N LEU A 999 3.84 8.19 16.35
CA LEU A 999 3.67 6.80 15.94
C LEU A 999 4.52 6.49 14.70
N GLY A 1000 4.58 7.40 13.73
CA GLY A 1000 5.46 7.29 12.56
C GLY A 1000 6.94 7.18 12.95
N PHE A 1001 7.40 7.98 13.91
CA PHE A 1001 8.74 7.87 14.48
C PHE A 1001 8.96 6.53 15.19
N MET A 1002 8.01 6.07 16.02
CA MET A 1002 8.09 4.78 16.71
C MET A 1002 8.19 3.61 15.71
N VAL A 1003 7.44 3.67 14.61
CA VAL A 1003 7.52 2.68 13.52
C VAL A 1003 8.88 2.73 12.84
N ALA A 1004 9.43 3.92 12.56
CA ALA A 1004 10.77 4.08 12.02
C ALA A 1004 11.87 3.57 12.98
N ALA A 1005 11.63 3.66 14.30
CA ALA A 1005 12.51 3.15 15.35
C ALA A 1005 12.38 1.64 15.60
N GLY A 1006 11.50 0.93 14.88
CA GLY A 1006 11.38 -0.53 14.93
C GLY A 1006 10.22 -1.09 15.77
N LEU A 1007 9.31 -0.25 16.30
CA LEU A 1007 8.05 -0.73 16.87
C LEU A 1007 7.07 -1.06 15.74
N THR A 1008 6.67 -2.33 15.62
CA THR A 1008 5.72 -2.75 14.60
C THR A 1008 4.32 -2.24 14.90
N VAL A 1009 3.56 -1.98 13.82
CA VAL A 1009 2.16 -1.53 13.90
C VAL A 1009 1.20 -2.57 14.51
N ASP A 1010 1.60 -3.84 14.51
CA ASP A 1010 0.82 -4.95 15.08
C ASP A 1010 1.11 -5.19 16.57
N HIS A 1011 2.01 -4.41 17.18
CA HIS A 1011 2.31 -4.55 18.60
C HIS A 1011 1.04 -4.27 19.44
N PRO A 1012 0.68 -5.09 20.44
CA PRO A 1012 -0.56 -4.93 21.21
C PRO A 1012 -0.77 -3.52 21.79
N ILE A 1013 0.31 -2.86 22.22
CA ILE A 1013 0.30 -1.46 22.70
C ILE A 1013 -0.27 -0.47 21.66
N MET A 1014 -0.16 -0.76 20.36
CA MET A 1014 -0.67 0.08 19.27
C MET A 1014 -2.12 -0.23 18.89
N THR A 1015 -2.59 -1.45 19.16
CA THR A 1015 -3.87 -1.99 18.65
C THR A 1015 -4.95 -2.18 19.71
N THR A 1016 -4.57 -2.31 20.98
CA THR A 1016 -5.48 -2.54 22.10
C THR A 1016 -5.34 -1.49 23.20
N THR A 1017 -6.40 -1.25 23.96
CA THR A 1017 -6.35 -0.48 25.21
C THR A 1017 -6.93 -1.29 26.35
N ASP A 1018 -6.40 -1.13 27.56
CA ASP A 1018 -7.08 -1.60 28.75
C ASP A 1018 -8.25 -0.68 29.09
N PHE A 1019 -9.37 -1.28 29.49
CA PHE A 1019 -10.57 -0.58 29.91
C PHE A 1019 -11.34 -1.40 30.95
N TRP A 1020 -11.69 -0.77 32.08
CA TRP A 1020 -12.41 -1.42 33.17
C TRP A 1020 -13.74 -0.72 33.45
N THR A 1021 -14.62 -1.40 34.18
CA THR A 1021 -15.95 -0.91 34.56
C THR A 1021 -16.06 -0.71 36.06
N SER A 1022 -16.98 0.16 36.48
CA SER A 1022 -17.17 0.52 37.87
C SER A 1022 -18.60 0.95 38.20
N HIS A 1023 -19.05 0.66 39.42
CA HIS A 1023 -20.29 1.19 39.98
C HIS A 1023 -20.28 1.28 41.52
N GLU A 1024 -21.24 2.04 42.05
CA GLU A 1024 -21.49 2.13 43.50
C GLU A 1024 -22.09 0.82 43.98
N CYS A 1025 -21.42 0.15 44.92
CA CYS A 1025 -21.92 -1.06 45.57
C CYS A 1025 -23.10 -0.65 46.46
N LEU A 1026 -24.31 -0.62 45.89
CA LEU A 1026 -25.50 -0.07 46.55
C LEU A 1026 -26.52 -1.16 46.89
N LEU A 1027 -26.81 -2.06 45.95
CA LEU A 1027 -27.84 -3.09 46.08
C LEU A 1027 -27.22 -4.41 46.55
N LEU A 1028 -26.92 -4.53 47.84
CA LEU A 1028 -26.16 -5.65 48.42
C LEU A 1028 -26.66 -7.06 48.04
N PRO A 1029 -27.98 -7.35 47.95
CA PRO A 1029 -28.43 -8.66 47.49
C PRO A 1029 -27.92 -9.01 46.08
N TYR A 1030 -27.91 -8.03 45.16
CA TYR A 1030 -27.40 -8.18 43.80
C TYR A 1030 -25.88 -8.41 43.77
N GLU A 1031 -25.14 -7.64 44.57
CA GLU A 1031 -23.67 -7.75 44.67
C GLU A 1031 -23.25 -9.09 45.30
N GLN A 1032 -23.94 -9.53 46.35
CA GLN A 1032 -23.74 -10.86 46.94
C GLN A 1032 -24.00 -11.96 45.90
N ALA A 1033 -25.09 -11.88 45.13
CA ALA A 1033 -25.42 -12.87 44.11
C ALA A 1033 -24.37 -12.96 42.99
N LEU A 1034 -23.54 -11.93 42.79
CA LEU A 1034 -22.45 -11.89 41.82
C LEU A 1034 -21.06 -12.08 42.45
N THR A 1035 -20.97 -12.30 43.75
CA THR A 1035 -19.70 -12.56 44.42
C THR A 1035 -19.26 -14.00 44.18
N ARG A 1036 -17.98 -14.20 43.83
CA ARG A 1036 -17.38 -15.52 43.54
C ARG A 1036 -16.05 -15.66 44.26
N GLU A 1037 -15.76 -16.87 44.73
CA GLU A 1037 -14.43 -17.22 45.19
C GLU A 1037 -13.53 -17.50 43.97
N ASP A 1038 -12.41 -16.79 43.89
CA ASP A 1038 -11.43 -17.00 42.83
C ASP A 1038 -10.60 -18.26 43.11
N SER A 1039 -10.68 -19.23 42.20
CA SER A 1039 -9.99 -20.51 42.31
C SER A 1039 -8.45 -20.39 42.37
N THR A 1040 -7.89 -19.26 41.92
CA THR A 1040 -6.43 -19.05 41.93
C THR A 1040 -5.89 -18.45 43.23
N SER A 1041 -6.65 -17.56 43.89
CA SER A 1041 -6.21 -16.89 45.13
C SER A 1041 -6.95 -17.33 46.40
N GLY A 1042 -8.10 -17.99 46.26
CA GLY A 1042 -9.00 -18.31 47.39
C GLY A 1042 -9.67 -17.08 48.01
N LEU A 1043 -9.60 -15.91 47.35
CA LEU A 1043 -10.23 -14.68 47.80
C LEU A 1043 -11.58 -14.49 47.11
N CYS A 1044 -12.53 -13.88 47.80
CA CYS A 1044 -13.83 -13.52 47.23
C CYS A 1044 -13.71 -12.24 46.42
N TYR A 1045 -14.21 -12.22 45.18
CA TYR A 1045 -14.35 -11.03 44.35
C TYR A 1045 -15.83 -10.82 44.05
N ASP A 1046 -16.27 -9.57 44.11
CA ASP A 1046 -17.56 -9.18 43.60
C ASP A 1046 -17.42 -9.02 42.08
N CYS A 1047 -17.97 -9.99 41.35
CA CYS A 1047 -17.81 -10.07 39.90
C CYS A 1047 -18.85 -9.21 39.16
N SER A 1048 -19.53 -8.28 39.83
CA SER A 1048 -20.43 -7.31 39.20
C SER A 1048 -19.67 -6.22 38.44
N ALA A 1049 -18.49 -5.78 38.92
CA ALA A 1049 -17.60 -4.83 38.25
C ALA A 1049 -16.16 -4.91 38.76
N HIS A 1050 -15.23 -4.28 38.02
CA HIS A 1050 -13.82 -4.30 38.36
C HIS A 1050 -13.50 -3.39 39.56
N PHE A 1051 -14.15 -2.23 39.66
CA PHE A 1051 -13.95 -1.23 40.70
C PHE A 1051 -15.29 -0.83 41.34
N LEU A 1052 -15.39 -1.02 42.65
CA LEU A 1052 -16.62 -0.80 43.42
C LEU A 1052 -16.40 0.29 44.46
N TRP A 1053 -17.41 1.07 44.81
CA TRP A 1053 -17.25 2.06 45.89
C TRP A 1053 -18.43 2.17 46.83
N VAL A 1054 -18.15 2.67 48.03
CA VAL A 1054 -19.18 3.13 48.98
C VAL A 1054 -19.38 4.64 48.86
N GLY A 1055 -20.64 5.04 48.88
CA GLY A 1055 -21.07 6.42 48.85
C GLY A 1055 -21.12 7.05 50.24
N GLU A 1056 -21.35 8.36 50.29
CA GLU A 1056 -21.55 9.11 51.55
C GLU A 1056 -22.64 8.51 52.44
N ARG A 1057 -23.67 7.88 51.84
CA ARG A 1057 -24.80 7.28 52.56
C ARG A 1057 -24.61 5.80 52.91
N THR A 1058 -23.55 5.15 52.44
CA THR A 1058 -23.28 3.72 52.66
C THR A 1058 -21.92 3.44 53.30
N ARG A 1059 -21.13 4.48 53.61
CA ARG A 1059 -19.78 4.37 54.19
C ARG A 1059 -19.73 4.33 55.73
N GLN A 1060 -20.83 3.98 56.41
CA GLN A 1060 -20.85 3.94 57.88
C GLN A 1060 -19.95 2.81 58.40
N LEU A 1061 -19.13 3.10 59.42
CA LEU A 1061 -18.12 2.17 59.96
C LEU A 1061 -18.69 0.80 60.37
N ASP A 1062 -19.90 0.77 60.90
CA ASP A 1062 -20.63 -0.42 61.36
C ASP A 1062 -21.78 -0.83 60.43
N GLY A 1063 -21.87 -0.21 59.25
CA GLY A 1063 -22.91 -0.45 58.26
C GLY A 1063 -22.69 -1.70 57.41
N ALA A 1064 -23.78 -2.18 56.80
CA ALA A 1064 -23.78 -3.40 55.98
C ALA A 1064 -22.82 -3.35 54.78
N HIS A 1065 -22.74 -2.22 54.08
CA HIS A 1065 -21.88 -2.10 52.89
C HIS A 1065 -20.39 -2.19 53.21
N VAL A 1066 -19.95 -1.60 54.33
CA VAL A 1066 -18.55 -1.71 54.79
C VAL A 1066 -18.26 -3.14 55.25
N GLU A 1067 -19.20 -3.80 55.93
CA GLU A 1067 -19.07 -5.22 56.30
C GLU A 1067 -18.99 -6.15 55.09
N PHE A 1068 -19.76 -5.92 54.03
CA PHE A 1068 -19.67 -6.68 52.79
C PHE A 1068 -18.30 -6.49 52.12
N LEU A 1069 -17.91 -5.23 51.87
CA LEU A 1069 -16.70 -4.92 51.12
C LEU A 1069 -15.39 -5.23 51.85
N ARG A 1070 -15.38 -5.34 53.20
CA ARG A 1070 -14.15 -5.68 53.93
C ARG A 1070 -13.59 -7.07 53.57
N GLY A 1071 -14.42 -7.97 53.02
CA GLY A 1071 -13.98 -9.30 52.59
C GLY A 1071 -13.93 -9.53 51.08
N VAL A 1072 -14.32 -8.53 50.28
CA VAL A 1072 -14.21 -8.57 48.81
C VAL A 1072 -12.84 -8.07 48.37
N ALA A 1073 -12.17 -8.75 47.42
CA ALA A 1073 -10.80 -8.49 47.00
C ALA A 1073 -10.63 -7.48 45.84
N ASN A 1074 -11.72 -6.93 45.29
CA ASN A 1074 -11.69 -5.88 44.27
C ASN A 1074 -11.02 -4.59 44.77
N PRO A 1075 -10.41 -3.75 43.90
CA PRO A 1075 -10.09 -2.39 44.28
C PRO A 1075 -11.36 -1.60 44.63
N LEU A 1076 -11.29 -0.82 45.71
CA LEU A 1076 -12.44 -0.16 46.34
C LEU A 1076 -12.30 1.36 46.34
N GLY A 1077 -13.43 2.04 46.19
CA GLY A 1077 -13.57 3.48 46.35
C GLY A 1077 -14.29 3.88 47.64
N ILE A 1078 -13.90 5.02 48.21
CA ILE A 1078 -14.60 5.66 49.34
C ILE A 1078 -14.92 7.09 48.93
N LYS A 1079 -16.20 7.41 48.73
CA LYS A 1079 -16.62 8.80 48.48
C LYS A 1079 -16.56 9.61 49.77
N VAL A 1080 -15.94 10.79 49.72
CA VAL A 1080 -15.78 11.69 50.86
C VAL A 1080 -16.27 13.09 50.51
N SER A 1081 -17.05 13.68 51.42
CA SER A 1081 -17.58 15.06 51.29
C SER A 1081 -16.92 16.02 52.30
N ASP A 1082 -17.32 17.29 52.27
CA ASP A 1082 -16.91 18.33 53.23
C ASP A 1082 -17.27 18.00 54.69
N LYS A 1083 -18.13 17.00 54.90
CA LYS A 1083 -18.56 16.48 56.20
C LYS A 1083 -17.71 15.31 56.71
N MET A 1084 -16.77 14.79 55.91
CA MET A 1084 -15.94 13.65 56.31
C MET A 1084 -15.03 14.03 57.48
N ASP A 1085 -15.09 13.25 58.57
CA ASP A 1085 -14.15 13.36 59.67
C ASP A 1085 -12.82 12.67 59.32
N PRO A 1086 -11.65 13.33 59.51
CA PRO A 1086 -10.37 12.73 59.17
C PRO A 1086 -10.02 11.45 59.93
N ALA A 1087 -10.47 11.29 61.18
CA ALA A 1087 -10.21 10.09 61.97
C ALA A 1087 -11.12 8.93 61.56
N GLU A 1088 -12.36 9.23 61.18
CA GLU A 1088 -13.29 8.25 60.59
C GLU A 1088 -12.75 7.71 59.25
N LEU A 1089 -12.22 8.57 58.37
CA LEU A 1089 -11.62 8.14 57.10
C LEU A 1089 -10.45 7.17 57.32
N VAL A 1090 -9.55 7.46 58.27
CA VAL A 1090 -8.41 6.57 58.58
C VAL A 1090 -8.90 5.19 59.04
N LYS A 1091 -9.94 5.15 59.89
CA LYS A 1091 -10.54 3.88 60.35
C LYS A 1091 -11.22 3.11 59.21
N LEU A 1092 -11.91 3.80 58.30
CA LEU A 1092 -12.52 3.16 57.13
C LEU A 1092 -11.47 2.51 56.22
N ILE A 1093 -10.35 3.21 55.99
CA ILE A 1093 -9.23 2.67 55.22
C ILE A 1093 -8.61 1.46 55.92
N GLU A 1094 -8.47 1.50 57.24
CA GLU A 1094 -7.95 0.38 58.04
C GLU A 1094 -8.86 -0.87 57.93
N ILE A 1095 -10.18 -0.70 57.95
CA ILE A 1095 -11.15 -1.80 57.81
C ILE A 1095 -11.11 -2.40 56.40
N LEU A 1096 -11.08 -1.56 55.36
CA LEU A 1096 -11.20 -2.01 53.96
C LEU A 1096 -9.86 -2.38 53.30
N ASN A 1097 -8.74 -1.96 53.89
CA ASN A 1097 -7.38 -2.24 53.44
C ASN A 1097 -6.43 -2.50 54.62
N PRO A 1098 -6.66 -3.58 55.40
CA PRO A 1098 -5.87 -3.86 56.60
C PRO A 1098 -4.39 -4.15 56.29
N GLN A 1099 -4.07 -4.60 55.07
CA GLN A 1099 -2.69 -4.82 54.62
C GLN A 1099 -2.04 -3.56 54.00
N ASN A 1100 -2.73 -2.43 53.96
CA ASN A 1100 -2.28 -1.17 53.36
C ASN A 1100 -1.71 -1.36 51.94
N LYS A 1101 -2.35 -2.22 51.13
CA LYS A 1101 -1.93 -2.53 49.77
C LYS A 1101 -2.14 -1.28 48.88
N PRO A 1102 -1.13 -0.79 48.16
CA PRO A 1102 -1.30 0.30 47.19
C PRO A 1102 -2.32 -0.06 46.10
N GLY A 1103 -3.13 0.90 45.66
CA GLY A 1103 -4.15 0.70 44.62
C GLY A 1103 -5.46 0.08 45.12
N ARG A 1104 -5.46 -0.50 46.32
CA ARG A 1104 -6.65 -1.11 46.95
C ARG A 1104 -7.72 -0.08 47.30
N ILE A 1105 -7.35 1.09 47.82
CA ILE A 1105 -8.29 2.15 48.21
C ILE A 1105 -8.10 3.38 47.35
N THR A 1106 -9.21 3.86 46.80
CA THR A 1106 -9.32 5.13 46.10
C THR A 1106 -10.24 6.06 46.88
N VAL A 1107 -9.74 7.21 47.34
CA VAL A 1107 -10.55 8.23 48.02
C VAL A 1107 -11.09 9.21 46.99
N ILE A 1108 -12.41 9.21 46.82
CA ILE A 1108 -13.13 10.02 45.82
C ILE A 1108 -13.68 11.28 46.51
N ALA A 1109 -12.97 12.40 46.40
CA ALA A 1109 -13.30 13.66 47.04
C ALA A 1109 -14.33 14.47 46.24
N ARG A 1110 -15.44 14.84 46.90
CA ARG A 1110 -16.55 15.64 46.34
C ARG A 1110 -16.96 16.75 47.31
N MET A 1111 -16.36 17.93 47.20
CA MET A 1111 -16.52 18.98 48.23
C MET A 1111 -16.91 20.36 47.68
N GLY A 1112 -16.86 20.57 46.37
CA GLY A 1112 -17.00 21.90 45.79
C GLY A 1112 -15.69 22.68 45.88
N ALA A 1113 -15.45 23.59 44.93
CA ALA A 1113 -14.18 24.31 44.82
C ALA A 1113 -13.77 25.07 46.10
N ALA A 1114 -14.74 25.70 46.78
CA ALA A 1114 -14.49 26.47 47.99
C ALA A 1114 -14.04 25.58 49.17
N ASN A 1115 -14.72 24.45 49.40
CA ASN A 1115 -14.37 23.56 50.50
C ASN A 1115 -13.15 22.69 50.20
N MET A 1116 -12.85 22.42 48.92
CA MET A 1116 -11.70 21.60 48.52
C MET A 1116 -10.39 22.15 49.12
N ARG A 1117 -10.20 23.48 49.09
CA ARG A 1117 -8.99 24.14 49.64
C ARG A 1117 -8.93 24.14 51.17
N VAL A 1118 -10.06 23.98 51.85
CA VAL A 1118 -10.16 24.06 53.31
C VAL A 1118 -10.13 22.67 53.94
N LYS A 1119 -10.91 21.72 53.41
CA LYS A 1119 -11.18 20.43 54.04
C LYS A 1119 -10.24 19.32 53.57
N LEU A 1120 -9.93 19.25 52.28
CA LEU A 1120 -9.06 18.20 51.73
C LEU A 1120 -7.65 18.14 52.38
N PRO A 1121 -6.97 19.26 52.69
CA PRO A 1121 -5.66 19.22 53.37
C PRO A 1121 -5.69 18.42 54.68
N HIS A 1122 -6.77 18.53 55.46
CA HIS A 1122 -6.92 17.86 56.74
C HIS A 1122 -7.04 16.34 56.57
N LEU A 1123 -7.74 15.88 55.53
CA LEU A 1123 -7.86 14.47 55.18
C LEU A 1123 -6.52 13.90 54.70
N ILE A 1124 -5.84 14.60 53.79
CA ILE A 1124 -4.53 14.17 53.27
C ILE A 1124 -3.53 14.02 54.43
N ARG A 1125 -3.45 15.01 55.34
CA ARG A 1125 -2.56 14.95 56.51
C ARG A 1125 -2.92 13.82 57.46
N ALA A 1126 -4.20 13.48 57.62
CA ALA A 1126 -4.61 12.38 58.49
C ALA A 1126 -4.19 11.02 57.90
N VAL A 1127 -4.51 10.77 56.64
CA VAL A 1127 -4.14 9.54 55.91
C VAL A 1127 -2.62 9.36 55.86
N ARG A 1128 -1.87 10.43 55.56
CA ARG A 1128 -0.40 10.40 55.55
C ARG A 1128 0.20 10.13 56.93
N ARG A 1129 -0.34 10.75 58.00
CA ARG A 1129 0.11 10.49 59.38
C ARG A 1129 -0.15 9.05 59.81
N ALA A 1130 -1.23 8.44 59.31
CA ALA A 1130 -1.52 7.02 59.51
C ALA A 1130 -0.65 6.08 58.65
N GLY A 1131 0.20 6.62 57.76
CA GLY A 1131 1.04 5.82 56.85
C GLY A 1131 0.26 5.08 55.77
N GLN A 1132 -1.00 5.44 55.53
CA GLN A 1132 -1.90 4.76 54.60
C GLN A 1132 -1.67 5.24 53.16
N ILE A 1133 -1.69 4.31 52.21
CA ILE A 1133 -1.49 4.57 50.78
C ILE A 1133 -2.83 4.48 50.07
N VAL A 1134 -3.27 5.59 49.47
CA VAL A 1134 -4.54 5.68 48.75
C VAL A 1134 -4.38 6.43 47.44
N THR A 1135 -5.22 6.10 46.46
CA THR A 1135 -5.35 6.88 45.22
C THR A 1135 -6.35 8.01 45.45
N TRP A 1136 -5.92 9.27 45.32
CA TRP A 1136 -6.81 10.42 45.46
C TRP A 1136 -7.47 10.77 44.14
N VAL A 1137 -8.80 10.92 44.13
CA VAL A 1137 -9.59 11.21 42.93
C VAL A 1137 -10.55 12.35 43.22
N SER A 1138 -10.63 13.31 42.30
CA SER A 1138 -11.63 14.40 42.38
C SER A 1138 -12.92 14.00 41.67
N ASP A 1139 -14.06 14.14 42.34
CA ASP A 1139 -15.41 14.09 41.76
C ASP A 1139 -16.01 15.51 41.82
N PRO A 1140 -15.72 16.37 40.83
CA PRO A 1140 -16.18 17.76 40.80
C PRO A 1140 -17.66 17.91 40.40
N MET A 1141 -18.36 16.79 40.17
CA MET A 1141 -19.71 16.82 39.63
C MET A 1141 -20.73 17.04 40.75
N HIS A 1142 -20.55 16.45 41.92
CA HIS A 1142 -21.57 16.52 42.97
C HIS A 1142 -21.51 17.78 43.84
N GLY A 1143 -20.34 18.42 43.96
CA GLY A 1143 -20.12 19.59 44.82
C GLY A 1143 -20.67 20.91 44.25
N ASN A 1144 -20.92 20.97 42.94
CA ASN A 1144 -21.18 22.23 42.21
C ASN A 1144 -22.59 22.31 41.58
N THR A 1145 -23.53 21.47 42.00
CA THR A 1145 -24.89 21.44 41.43
C THR A 1145 -25.72 22.62 41.91
N ILE A 1146 -26.38 23.31 40.98
CA ILE A 1146 -27.34 24.39 41.23
C ILE A 1146 -28.71 24.06 40.59
N LYS A 1147 -29.77 24.79 40.97
CA LYS A 1147 -31.06 24.74 40.28
C LYS A 1147 -31.19 25.95 39.35
N ALA A 1148 -31.51 25.70 38.08
CA ALA A 1148 -31.78 26.73 37.09
C ALA A 1148 -33.15 27.39 37.33
N PRO A 1149 -33.41 28.60 36.79
CA PRO A 1149 -34.73 29.25 36.88
C PRO A 1149 -35.89 28.39 36.37
N CYS A 1150 -35.64 27.53 35.38
CA CYS A 1150 -36.63 26.58 34.85
C CYS A 1150 -36.87 25.34 35.74
N GLY A 1151 -36.21 25.24 36.90
CA GLY A 1151 -36.35 24.15 37.86
C GLY A 1151 -35.45 22.93 37.61
N LEU A 1152 -34.79 22.85 36.44
CA LEU A 1152 -33.81 21.80 36.13
C LEU A 1152 -32.54 21.96 36.98
N LYS A 1153 -31.91 20.84 37.35
CA LYS A 1153 -30.56 20.89 37.92
C LYS A 1153 -29.56 21.22 36.82
N THR A 1154 -28.52 21.97 37.12
CA THR A 1154 -27.39 22.18 36.22
C THR A 1154 -26.11 22.43 37.01
N ARG A 1155 -24.97 22.53 36.32
CA ARG A 1155 -23.65 22.78 36.89
C ARG A 1155 -22.90 23.79 36.04
N PRO A 1156 -22.37 24.88 36.63
CA PRO A 1156 -21.45 25.76 35.92
C PRO A 1156 -20.12 25.04 35.65
N PHE A 1157 -19.72 24.98 34.38
CA PHE A 1157 -18.46 24.37 33.98
C PHE A 1157 -17.24 25.02 34.69
N ASP A 1158 -17.27 26.33 34.90
CA ASP A 1158 -16.20 27.05 35.63
C ASP A 1158 -16.05 26.58 37.08
N SER A 1159 -17.15 26.21 37.74
CA SER A 1159 -17.12 25.67 39.10
C SER A 1159 -16.50 24.27 39.14
N ILE A 1160 -16.84 23.43 38.15
CA ILE A 1160 -16.22 22.10 37.98
C ILE A 1160 -14.71 22.26 37.79
N LEU A 1161 -14.31 23.19 36.92
CA LEU A 1161 -12.91 23.47 36.64
C LEU A 1161 -12.18 24.03 37.87
N ALA A 1162 -12.82 24.92 38.63
CA ALA A 1162 -12.27 25.48 39.85
C ALA A 1162 -12.02 24.40 40.92
N GLU A 1163 -12.89 23.41 41.04
CA GLU A 1163 -12.71 22.28 41.97
C GLU A 1163 -11.54 21.39 41.56
N VAL A 1164 -11.43 21.06 40.26
CA VAL A 1164 -10.27 20.30 39.76
C VAL A 1164 -8.97 21.08 39.97
N ARG A 1165 -8.94 22.39 39.70
CA ARG A 1165 -7.76 23.23 39.98
C ARG A 1165 -7.40 23.23 41.46
N ALA A 1166 -8.39 23.40 42.34
CA ALA A 1166 -8.18 23.36 43.78
C ALA A 1166 -7.62 22.00 44.26
N PHE A 1167 -8.11 20.89 43.68
CA PHE A 1167 -7.62 19.55 43.98
C PHE A 1167 -6.12 19.41 43.68
N PHE A 1168 -5.67 19.84 42.49
CA PHE A 1168 -4.26 19.82 42.13
C PHE A 1168 -3.41 20.73 43.04
N ASP A 1169 -3.87 21.96 43.31
CA ASP A 1169 -3.14 22.91 44.15
C ASP A 1169 -2.95 22.39 45.58
N VAL A 1170 -3.99 21.76 46.16
CA VAL A 1170 -3.91 21.17 47.51
C VAL A 1170 -2.93 20.00 47.54
N HIS A 1171 -2.95 19.12 46.55
CA HIS A 1171 -2.01 18.00 46.49
C HIS A 1171 -0.55 18.48 46.41
N GLU A 1172 -0.28 19.52 45.61
CA GLU A 1172 1.02 20.15 45.49
C GLU A 1172 1.48 20.78 46.83
N GLN A 1173 0.58 21.47 47.54
CA GLN A 1173 0.87 22.06 48.86
C GLN A 1173 1.14 20.99 49.94
N GLU A 1174 0.41 19.88 49.91
CA GLU A 1174 0.54 18.81 50.91
C GLU A 1174 1.61 17.76 50.55
N GLY A 1175 2.33 17.93 49.43
CA GLY A 1175 3.36 17.00 48.96
C GLY A 1175 2.81 15.59 48.68
N SER A 1176 1.58 15.51 48.15
CA SER A 1176 0.88 14.28 47.78
C SER A 1176 0.51 14.28 46.29
N HIS A 1177 -0.01 13.17 45.77
CA HIS A 1177 -0.27 13.03 44.33
C HIS A 1177 -1.76 13.16 43.99
N PRO A 1178 -2.14 13.99 43.00
CA PRO A 1178 -3.47 13.99 42.43
C PRO A 1178 -3.61 12.76 41.52
N GLY A 1179 -4.24 11.70 42.03
CA GLY A 1179 -4.27 10.38 41.39
C GLY A 1179 -5.27 10.22 40.25
N GLY A 1180 -6.32 11.06 40.16
CA GLY A 1180 -7.29 10.98 39.07
C GLY A 1180 -8.50 11.90 39.17
N VAL A 1181 -9.41 11.75 38.21
CA VAL A 1181 -10.73 12.42 38.16
C VAL A 1181 -11.85 11.43 37.90
N HIS A 1182 -13.03 11.69 38.48
CA HIS A 1182 -14.27 10.96 38.29
C HIS A 1182 -15.34 11.91 37.75
N LEU A 1183 -15.77 11.69 36.50
CA LEU A 1183 -16.60 12.64 35.75
C LEU A 1183 -17.95 12.05 35.34
N GLU A 1184 -18.98 12.87 35.43
CA GLU A 1184 -20.31 12.61 34.88
C GLU A 1184 -20.34 13.15 33.46
N MET A 1185 -20.29 12.26 32.47
CA MET A 1185 -20.23 12.65 31.08
C MET A 1185 -20.89 11.63 30.17
N THR A 1186 -21.25 12.07 28.98
CA THR A 1186 -21.85 11.24 27.93
C THR A 1186 -21.25 11.55 26.57
N GLY A 1187 -21.23 10.55 25.68
CA GLY A 1187 -20.90 10.75 24.25
C GLY A 1187 -21.97 11.52 23.48
N GLN A 1188 -23.15 11.73 24.08
CA GLN A 1188 -24.25 12.46 23.45
C GLN A 1188 -24.07 13.98 23.50
N ASN A 1189 -24.66 14.68 22.54
CA ASN A 1189 -24.65 16.14 22.47
C ASN A 1189 -25.71 16.74 23.44
N VAL A 1190 -25.41 16.76 24.73
CA VAL A 1190 -26.31 17.27 25.79
C VAL A 1190 -26.07 18.73 26.14
N THR A 1191 -27.10 19.39 26.69
CA THR A 1191 -27.04 20.77 27.22
C THR A 1191 -27.18 20.82 28.74
N GLU A 1192 -26.80 19.76 29.46
CA GLU A 1192 -27.11 19.59 30.88
C GLU A 1192 -26.25 20.48 31.81
N CYS A 1193 -24.99 20.77 31.45
CA CYS A 1193 -24.09 21.69 32.17
C CYS A 1193 -23.92 23.02 31.44
N ILE A 1194 -24.07 24.14 32.15
CA ILE A 1194 -23.92 25.50 31.58
C ILE A 1194 -22.45 25.93 31.50
N GLY A 1195 -22.13 26.78 30.54
CA GLY A 1195 -20.78 27.29 30.27
C GLY A 1195 -19.93 26.35 29.41
N GLY A 1196 -18.61 26.53 29.50
CA GLY A 1196 -17.63 25.93 28.58
C GLY A 1196 -17.56 26.68 27.24
N SER A 1197 -16.62 26.27 26.39
CA SER A 1197 -16.33 26.90 25.09
C SER A 1197 -17.54 27.14 24.16
N ARG A 1198 -18.61 26.34 24.25
CA ARG A 1198 -19.82 26.50 23.43
C ARG A 1198 -20.94 27.33 24.08
N THR A 1199 -20.65 28.04 25.18
CA THR A 1199 -21.57 28.93 25.93
C THR A 1199 -22.99 28.36 26.08
N VAL A 1200 -23.14 27.17 26.67
CA VAL A 1200 -24.48 26.64 27.03
C VAL A 1200 -25.07 27.53 28.13
N THR A 1201 -26.22 28.13 27.87
CA THR A 1201 -26.92 29.03 28.81
C THR A 1201 -28.06 28.32 29.55
N PHE A 1202 -28.71 29.02 30.47
CA PHE A 1202 -29.91 28.49 31.14
C PHE A 1202 -31.07 28.21 30.17
N ASP A 1203 -31.17 28.99 29.09
CA ASP A 1203 -32.24 28.85 28.09
C ASP A 1203 -32.03 27.61 27.21
N ASP A 1204 -30.77 27.21 27.01
CA ASP A 1204 -30.41 26.03 26.23
C ASP A 1204 -30.68 24.70 26.95
N LEU A 1205 -30.86 24.73 28.28
CA LEU A 1205 -31.07 23.51 29.08
C LEU A 1205 -32.24 22.71 28.52
N GLY A 1206 -33.38 23.33 28.20
CA GLY A 1206 -34.57 22.63 27.71
C GLY A 1206 -34.41 21.93 26.36
N SER A 1207 -33.36 22.22 25.59
CA SER A 1207 -33.20 21.71 24.22
C SER A 1207 -32.79 20.23 24.15
N ARG A 1208 -31.85 19.80 25.00
CA ARG A 1208 -31.24 18.44 24.99
C ARG A 1208 -30.85 17.99 26.40
N TYR A 1209 -31.79 18.11 27.35
CA TYR A 1209 -31.65 17.59 28.72
C TYR A 1209 -32.23 16.17 28.79
N HIS A 1210 -31.36 15.16 28.81
CA HIS A 1210 -31.79 13.76 28.71
C HIS A 1210 -31.67 13.01 30.05
N THR A 1211 -30.76 13.41 30.93
CA THR A 1211 -30.55 12.75 32.24
C THR A 1211 -31.76 12.84 33.18
N HIS A 1212 -32.06 11.74 33.87
CA HIS A 1212 -33.10 11.69 34.90
C HIS A 1212 -32.59 12.06 36.30
N CYS A 1213 -31.27 11.99 36.53
CA CYS A 1213 -30.69 12.08 37.87
C CYS A 1213 -29.91 13.38 38.07
N ASP A 1214 -28.75 13.48 37.41
CA ASP A 1214 -27.80 14.58 37.59
C ASP A 1214 -27.15 15.00 36.24
N PRO A 1215 -26.83 16.30 36.06
CA PRO A 1215 -26.34 16.89 34.80
C PRO A 1215 -24.99 16.36 34.28
N ARG A 1216 -24.89 15.92 33.03
CA ARG A 1216 -23.65 15.38 32.45
C ARG A 1216 -22.91 16.43 31.63
N LEU A 1217 -21.59 16.29 31.57
CA LEU A 1217 -20.75 17.01 30.59
C LEU A 1217 -20.98 16.42 29.21
N ASN A 1218 -21.09 17.29 28.20
CA ASN A 1218 -20.99 16.88 26.81
C ASN A 1218 -19.52 16.65 26.40
N ALA A 1219 -19.30 16.03 25.24
CA ALA A 1219 -17.94 15.70 24.78
C ALA A 1219 -17.00 16.92 24.68
N SER A 1220 -17.50 18.08 24.23
CA SER A 1220 -16.68 19.30 24.14
C SER A 1220 -16.19 19.78 25.51
N GLN A 1221 -17.08 19.83 26.51
CA GLN A 1221 -16.74 20.18 27.89
C GLN A 1221 -15.79 19.15 28.52
N SER A 1222 -16.00 17.87 28.24
CA SER A 1222 -15.10 16.78 28.69
C SER A 1222 -13.69 16.92 28.11
N LEU A 1223 -13.56 17.23 26.82
CA LEU A 1223 -12.26 17.48 26.18
C LEU A 1223 -11.57 18.73 26.71
N GLU A 1224 -12.32 19.82 26.91
CA GLU A 1224 -11.82 21.06 27.50
C GLU A 1224 -11.19 20.78 28.88
N LEU A 1225 -11.88 20.01 29.72
CA LEU A 1225 -11.37 19.62 31.03
C LEU A 1225 -10.12 18.72 30.91
N ALA A 1226 -10.10 17.76 29.97
CA ALA A 1226 -8.95 16.89 29.73
C ALA A 1226 -7.68 17.68 29.36
N PHE A 1227 -7.79 18.69 28.49
CA PHE A 1227 -6.66 19.55 28.12
C PHE A 1227 -6.09 20.30 29.31
N ILE A 1228 -6.95 20.82 30.19
CA ILE A 1228 -6.51 21.57 31.37
C ILE A 1228 -5.86 20.66 32.40
N VAL A 1229 -6.41 19.46 32.61
CA VAL A 1229 -5.80 18.44 33.48
C VAL A 1229 -4.43 18.02 32.92
N ALA A 1230 -4.33 17.78 31.61
CA ALA A 1230 -3.08 17.42 30.96
C ALA A 1230 -1.99 18.49 31.15
N GLU A 1231 -2.35 19.77 31.06
CA GLU A 1231 -1.43 20.89 31.32
C GLU A 1231 -0.92 20.90 32.77
N ARG A 1232 -1.79 20.65 33.76
CA ARG A 1232 -1.40 20.54 35.18
C ARG A 1232 -0.45 19.36 35.43
N LEU A 1233 -0.75 18.19 34.86
CA LEU A 1233 0.12 17.01 34.97
C LEU A 1233 1.51 17.28 34.38
N ARG A 1234 1.55 17.94 33.21
CA ARG A 1234 2.82 18.33 32.57
C ARG A 1234 3.65 19.28 33.45
N LYS A 1235 3.02 20.31 34.04
CA LYS A 1235 3.70 21.27 34.93
C LYS A 1235 4.30 20.57 36.15
N GLY A 1236 3.52 19.72 36.82
CA GLY A 1236 3.99 18.96 37.99
C GLY A 1236 5.18 18.05 37.68
N ARG A 1237 5.18 17.38 36.53
CA ARG A 1237 6.30 16.54 36.08
C ARG A 1237 7.58 17.33 35.76
N ILE A 1238 7.46 18.52 35.18
CA ILE A 1238 8.62 19.39 34.91
C ILE A 1238 9.24 19.88 36.23
N ALA A 1239 8.40 20.23 37.22
CA ALA A 1239 8.83 20.67 38.54
C ALA A 1239 9.52 19.56 39.36
N SER A 1240 9.15 18.28 39.15
CA SER A 1240 9.71 17.14 39.90
C SER A 1240 11.00 16.53 39.33
N ARG A 1241 11.55 17.07 38.22
CA ARG A 1241 12.84 16.62 37.67
C ARG A 1241 14.01 17.11 38.54
N PRO A 1242 15.00 16.24 38.87
CA PRO A 1242 16.16 16.64 39.68
C PRO A 1242 17.00 17.72 38.97
N LEU A 1243 17.45 18.71 39.74
CA LEU A 1243 18.20 19.93 39.33
C LEU A 1243 19.42 19.71 38.42
N LYS A 1244 19.92 18.48 38.24
CA LYS A 1244 21.07 18.18 37.36
C LYS A 1244 20.77 18.32 35.86
N LEU A 1245 19.49 18.44 35.46
CA LEU A 1245 19.08 18.54 34.04
C LEU A 1245 18.50 19.91 33.63
N GLN A 1246 18.45 20.90 34.55
CA GLN A 1246 17.89 22.23 34.25
C GLN A 1246 18.91 23.22 33.63
N ASN A 1247 20.21 22.89 33.59
CA ASN A 1247 21.28 23.79 33.11
C ASN A 1247 21.78 23.52 31.68
N GLN A 1248 20.95 22.98 30.77
CA GLN A 1248 21.26 23.03 29.34
C GLN A 1248 20.35 24.07 28.66
N PRO A 1249 20.92 25.03 27.89
CA PRO A 1249 20.12 26.04 27.22
C PRO A 1249 19.24 25.35 26.17
N SER A 1250 17.93 25.52 26.33
CA SER A 1250 16.93 25.08 25.36
C SER A 1250 17.03 25.93 24.09
N THR A 1251 17.73 25.45 23.08
CA THR A 1251 17.61 25.97 21.71
C THR A 1251 16.34 25.41 21.08
N LEU A 1252 15.20 26.03 21.36
CA LEU A 1252 13.99 25.96 20.54
C LEU A 1252 13.17 27.22 20.84
N PRO A 1253 12.89 28.09 19.86
CA PRO A 1253 12.24 29.36 20.10
C PRO A 1253 10.78 29.15 20.53
N SER A 1254 10.38 29.92 21.54
CA SER A 1254 8.98 30.18 21.87
C SER A 1254 8.29 30.83 20.68
N LEU A 1255 7.50 30.08 19.95
CA LEU A 1255 6.47 30.64 19.07
C LEU A 1255 5.18 30.69 19.88
N GLY A 1256 4.78 31.91 20.24
CA GLY A 1256 3.44 32.18 20.70
C GLY A 1256 2.48 32.12 19.52
N LEU A 1257 1.45 31.29 19.65
CA LEU A 1257 0.04 31.52 19.34
C LEU A 1257 -0.77 30.33 19.83
#